data_AF-A0A2V6R2M3-F1
#
_entry.id   AF-A0A2V6R2M3-F1
#
_cell.length_a   1.000
_cell.length_b   1.000
_cell.length_c   1.000
_cell.angle_alpha   90.00
_cell.angle_beta   90.00
_cell.angle_gamma   90.00
#
_symmetry.space_group_name_H-M   'P 1'
#
loop_
_entity.id
_entity.type
_entity.pdbx_description
1 polymer ?
#
loop_
_entity_poly.entity_id
_entity_poly.type
_entity_poly.pdbx_seq_one_letter_code
_entity_poly.pdbx_strand_id
1 'polypeptide(L)'
;MPSSSRKGCGKDGRCGNRSLIESESNANQIGGLRDSARRYAPCSRDYAMLIRLTSVVLLLAMAVSGCVQDPNTRKNRYLEEGVRYHRAGKYNEAVIALKNALQIDPKFVAARHLMGRTYKAKSWNADAIRELQRALELQPDDVSIRVDLGQAYLDIEAYGHALAEGKAIRERAPGNAFGAYLIGAGTLGQGQGEAALEPLSQALRLDAAPPEFHKTFADALVVLDRLAEAEGAYRRALDLNPSYADALVGLGKLLVRRNQPGPAGELLARAKILSPNSPAVRLAVSGLREAEGRFPEAIAELEDLPRQAWSPRIVLTLGTLYLRVERFDSAAQLVGPFVRRFPEVAQARYLLGHAYLGLGRAADAVGEFQELIKTTPSNTLARYSLGVAQLQAGQPKDALKELEAVAAPMRSIPEYHLQRARNYLALGRGDDAVKAATTAEQLAPKFLHGRIGLGNVYDLDRRPEEALKQYDTALQGDGRYGPAIAAKVGALVRQNRVDEAIRFVTAQGDPQDAQAISRLGHLYRLNNEPRKAEEAFRRALRLNDHLVEARYALARLALDEKKEAEALAILQGIINDEPRHVPTALFLAALYTRQARYDQGIAILENVAQATPQLPELVTALADLYLKGGRYDDAVARISPLVAAQPSAVTPRMLLGTAFLGKGNPSEAIKQFEAVNRVSADLPANHYLMGRALLLRGDVEGATKWLTQAVRLNPDLWEVRVELAALSGQRPDDELLASRTRDLKASLEKEPSNIGLRNALARAYAIKRQLKEAETEYTRILALAPGFPPANFAMALIRLGEKKPDEAAEHLRAVLRTNPAHTEANVLLSQYYQAKGNLQLATQHLEAVNRTNPSLGSVRLGLADLYGQVGRIDEGVARARALATERPNVPGIYMVLGVLELKRGHATEAIEAFRAASRLEPNSSRAHFALGTAYEEKGDIGKAIDAYKKAQSLEGKDPAPYNNIAWIYASQGRNLEEALSQAQRATELAPENPAILDTLGFVHFQLGRYDKAEPLLRQAAEQLRNNARVHYHLGMTYYRLGRKEDAGVSLRRALQLNGKLPEAQEARIILKELGV
;
A
#
# COMPACT_ATOMS: atom_id res chain seq x y z
N MET A 1 2.20 -21.75 -41.49
CA MET A 1 3.12 -22.82 -41.96
C MET A 1 4.36 -22.15 -42.54
N PRO A 2 5.57 -22.73 -42.44
CA PRO A 2 5.98 -23.95 -41.72
C PRO A 2 7.01 -23.63 -40.58
N SER A 3 6.87 -24.26 -39.40
CA SER A 3 7.63 -25.44 -38.90
C SER A 3 9.03 -25.08 -38.36
N SER A 4 9.42 -25.36 -37.13
CA SER A 4 9.53 -26.66 -36.46
C SER A 4 10.16 -26.40 -35.07
N SER A 5 10.05 -27.19 -34.00
CA SER A 5 9.27 -28.38 -33.66
C SER A 5 9.47 -28.67 -32.18
N ARG A 6 8.35 -28.95 -31.48
CA ARG A 6 8.10 -30.08 -30.55
C ARG A 6 9.01 -30.27 -29.33
N LYS A 7 8.60 -30.82 -28.19
CA LYS A 7 7.39 -31.36 -27.51
C LYS A 7 8.00 -31.87 -26.16
N GLY A 8 7.31 -32.05 -25.04
CA GLY A 8 5.89 -32.11 -24.80
C GLY A 8 5.58 -32.28 -23.30
N CYS A 9 4.28 -32.21 -23.04
CA CYS A 9 3.57 -32.23 -21.77
C CYS A 9 3.53 -33.58 -21.03
N GLY A 10 3.04 -33.50 -19.79
CA GLY A 10 2.16 -34.51 -19.16
C GLY A 10 2.34 -34.54 -17.65
N LYS A 11 1.53 -33.83 -16.85
CA LYS A 11 0.18 -34.14 -16.33
C LYS A 11 0.20 -35.00 -15.05
N ASP A 12 -0.68 -34.60 -14.15
CA ASP A 12 -1.12 -35.20 -12.86
C ASP A 12 -0.45 -34.56 -11.65
N GLY A 13 -1.13 -33.96 -10.68
CA GLY A 13 -2.55 -33.93 -10.39
C GLY A 13 -2.70 -33.86 -8.86
N ARG A 14 -3.40 -32.82 -8.40
CA ARG A 14 -4.03 -32.64 -7.07
C ARG A 14 -3.22 -32.05 -5.91
N CYS A 15 -3.79 -30.91 -5.50
CA CYS A 15 -4.24 -30.57 -4.16
C CYS A 15 -3.23 -29.98 -3.18
N GLY A 16 -3.58 -28.79 -2.70
CA GLY A 16 -3.52 -28.57 -1.24
C GLY A 16 -2.98 -27.22 -0.79
N ASN A 17 -3.67 -26.15 -1.19
CA ASN A 17 -4.18 -25.10 -0.30
C ASN A 17 -3.38 -24.60 0.92
N ARG A 18 -3.42 -23.26 1.01
CA ARG A 18 -3.45 -22.38 2.19
C ARG A 18 -2.09 -21.90 2.72
N SER A 19 -1.73 -20.64 2.45
CA SER A 19 -2.23 -19.37 3.04
C SER A 19 -1.74 -19.24 4.49
N LEU A 20 -0.69 -18.45 4.74
CA LEU A 20 -0.65 -16.97 4.85
C LEU A 20 -0.92 -16.50 6.30
N ILE A 21 -0.09 -15.52 6.69
CA ILE A 21 -0.38 -14.41 7.62
C ILE A 21 -0.16 -14.75 9.10
N GLU A 22 1.00 -14.40 9.65
CA GLU A 22 1.42 -13.10 10.22
C GLU A 22 1.26 -13.12 11.75
N SER A 23 2.33 -12.78 12.46
CA SER A 23 2.28 -11.61 13.34
C SER A 23 3.66 -11.34 13.93
N GLU A 24 3.86 -10.05 14.13
CA GLU A 24 5.08 -9.36 14.46
C GLU A 24 5.57 -9.66 15.89
N SER A 25 6.90 -9.62 16.03
CA SER A 25 7.62 -8.69 16.90
C SER A 25 8.76 -9.35 17.68
N ASN A 26 9.96 -8.86 17.35
CA ASN A 26 11.16 -8.74 18.16
C ASN A 26 11.45 -9.79 19.25
N ALA A 27 12.38 -10.67 18.90
CA ALA A 27 13.70 -10.78 19.53
C ALA A 27 13.76 -10.51 21.04
N ASN A 28 13.80 -11.59 21.83
CA ASN A 28 14.65 -11.68 23.00
C ASN A 28 15.11 -13.13 23.24
N GLN A 29 16.43 -13.30 23.27
CA GLN A 29 17.22 -14.22 24.11
C GLN A 29 16.89 -15.73 24.05
N ILE A 30 17.72 -16.53 23.37
CA ILE A 30 18.84 -17.31 23.95
C ILE A 30 18.40 -18.23 25.11
N GLY A 31 18.23 -19.51 24.77
CA GLY A 31 19.10 -20.57 25.26
C GLY A 31 18.97 -21.01 26.71
N GLY A 32 18.40 -22.20 26.90
CA GLY A 32 18.71 -23.04 28.06
C GLY A 32 17.66 -24.12 28.25
N LEU A 33 18.05 -25.38 28.04
CA LEU A 33 17.61 -26.51 28.86
C LEU A 33 18.50 -27.73 28.53
N ARG A 34 19.44 -27.98 29.43
CA ARG A 34 20.14 -29.25 29.64
C ARG A 34 19.18 -30.26 30.27
N ASP A 35 19.60 -31.52 30.21
CA ASP A 35 19.16 -32.67 31.00
C ASP A 35 17.95 -33.46 30.48
N SER A 36 18.25 -34.53 29.74
CA SER A 36 18.00 -35.90 30.23
C SER A 36 18.40 -36.95 29.20
N ALA A 37 19.54 -37.62 29.43
CA ALA A 37 19.84 -38.89 28.79
C ALA A 37 20.48 -39.85 29.81
N ARG A 38 19.71 -40.86 30.22
CA ARG A 38 20.22 -42.14 30.72
C ARG A 38 19.41 -43.23 30.02
N ARG A 39 20.07 -44.12 29.29
CA ARG A 39 20.19 -45.56 29.64
C ARG A 39 20.78 -46.40 28.49
N TYR A 40 21.57 -47.36 28.94
CA TYR A 40 22.02 -48.63 28.32
C TYR A 40 23.22 -48.63 27.37
N ALA A 41 24.24 -49.39 27.81
CA ALA A 41 25.39 -49.88 27.06
C ALA A 41 25.31 -51.42 26.95
N PRO A 42 26.01 -52.04 25.98
CA PRO A 42 26.53 -53.41 26.17
C PRO A 42 28.02 -53.61 25.78
N CYS A 43 28.67 -54.59 26.44
CA CYS A 43 30.03 -55.15 26.27
C CYS A 43 30.29 -55.72 24.86
N SER A 44 31.47 -55.73 24.19
CA SER A 44 32.93 -55.77 24.45
C SER A 44 33.58 -57.15 24.21
N ARG A 45 34.16 -57.39 23.01
CA ARG A 45 35.48 -58.06 22.86
C ARG A 45 36.13 -58.06 21.47
N ASP A 46 35.45 -57.76 20.36
CA ASP A 46 36.09 -57.80 19.02
C ASP A 46 36.77 -56.49 18.57
N TYR A 47 36.72 -55.43 19.37
CA TYR A 47 37.26 -54.10 19.01
C TYR A 47 38.80 -53.98 19.12
N ALA A 48 39.47 -54.87 19.85
CA ALA A 48 40.89 -54.67 20.19
C ALA A 48 41.85 -54.83 19.00
N MET A 49 41.49 -55.62 17.99
CA MET A 49 42.35 -55.86 16.82
C MET A 49 42.18 -54.80 15.73
N LEU A 50 40.96 -54.27 15.55
CA LEU A 50 40.67 -53.18 14.61
C LEU A 50 41.26 -51.83 15.07
N ILE A 51 41.36 -51.61 16.38
CA ILE A 51 41.96 -50.40 16.95
C ILE A 51 43.48 -50.36 16.69
N ARG A 52 44.19 -51.49 16.71
CA ARG A 52 45.65 -51.50 16.47
C ARG A 52 46.02 -51.20 15.02
N LEU A 53 45.25 -51.70 14.04
CA LEU A 53 45.49 -51.40 12.63
C LEU A 53 45.12 -49.94 12.27
N THR A 54 44.03 -49.42 12.85
CA THR A 54 43.64 -48.01 12.66
C THR A 54 44.62 -47.06 13.36
N SER A 55 45.20 -47.44 14.50
CA SER A 55 46.20 -46.62 15.22
C SER A 55 47.46 -46.38 14.40
N VAL A 56 47.95 -47.37 13.64
CA VAL A 56 49.16 -47.22 12.82
C VAL A 56 48.91 -46.36 11.57
N VAL A 57 47.75 -46.51 10.94
CA VAL A 57 47.33 -45.65 9.81
C VAL A 57 47.07 -44.21 10.29
N LEU A 58 46.53 -44.02 11.49
CA LEU A 58 46.31 -42.70 12.08
C LEU A 58 47.62 -42.02 12.53
N LEU A 59 48.62 -42.80 12.98
CA LEU A 59 49.95 -42.29 13.31
C LEU A 59 50.74 -41.88 12.05
N LEU A 60 50.61 -42.62 10.94
CA LEU A 60 51.16 -42.22 9.64
C LEU A 60 50.43 -41.02 9.02
N ALA A 61 49.11 -40.89 9.23
CA ALA A 61 48.34 -39.71 8.83
C ALA A 61 48.66 -38.45 9.68
N MET A 62 48.99 -38.63 10.96
CA MET A 62 49.46 -37.54 11.83
C MET A 62 50.89 -37.08 11.51
N ALA A 63 51.73 -37.94 10.93
CA ALA A 63 53.07 -37.54 10.46
C ALA A 63 53.04 -36.64 9.20
N VAL A 64 51.99 -36.73 8.36
CA VAL A 64 51.84 -35.89 7.15
C VAL A 64 51.03 -34.60 7.42
N SER A 65 50.32 -34.53 8.55
CA SER A 65 49.65 -33.31 9.04
C SER A 65 50.47 -32.56 10.10
N GLY A 66 51.69 -33.02 10.38
CA GLY A 66 52.72 -32.42 11.24
C GLY A 66 53.35 -31.12 10.72
N CYS A 67 52.61 -30.32 9.95
CA CYS A 67 52.88 -28.89 9.75
C CYS A 67 51.64 -28.10 10.22
N VAL A 68 51.27 -28.27 11.50
CA VAL A 68 50.39 -27.34 12.21
C VAL A 68 51.12 -26.00 12.22
N GLN A 69 50.86 -25.15 11.21
CA GLN A 69 51.40 -23.81 11.18
C GLN A 69 50.77 -23.03 12.33
N ASP A 70 51.59 -22.81 13.35
CA ASP A 70 51.40 -21.90 14.47
C ASP A 70 50.54 -20.69 14.04
N PRO A 71 49.44 -20.38 14.76
CA PRO A 71 48.61 -19.21 14.49
C PRO A 71 49.41 -17.91 14.29
N ASN A 72 50.54 -17.74 14.99
CA ASN A 72 51.41 -16.58 14.78
C ASN A 72 52.13 -16.62 13.41
N THR A 73 52.63 -17.78 12.99
CA THR A 73 53.22 -17.95 11.65
C THR A 73 52.18 -17.69 10.55
N ARG A 74 50.93 -18.12 10.76
CA ARG A 74 49.84 -17.94 9.79
C ARG A 74 49.38 -16.50 9.67
N LYS A 75 49.15 -15.81 10.79
CA LYS A 75 48.75 -14.38 10.75
C LYS A 75 49.86 -13.50 10.16
N ASN A 76 51.14 -13.83 10.43
CA ASN A 76 52.28 -13.12 9.85
C ASN A 76 52.39 -13.34 8.34
N ARG A 77 52.13 -14.55 7.84
CA ARG A 77 52.06 -14.78 6.38
C ARG A 77 50.99 -13.91 5.72
N TYR A 78 49.79 -13.85 6.30
CA TYR A 78 48.73 -13.00 5.76
C TYR A 78 49.07 -11.50 5.83
N LEU A 79 49.83 -11.07 6.85
CA LEU A 79 50.38 -9.72 6.88
C LEU A 79 51.38 -9.49 5.74
N GLU A 80 52.33 -10.40 5.51
CA GLU A 80 53.31 -10.32 4.41
C GLU A 80 52.65 -10.29 3.03
N GLU A 81 51.63 -11.11 2.82
CA GLU A 81 50.79 -11.06 1.62
C GLU A 81 50.10 -9.70 1.50
N GLY A 82 49.53 -9.19 2.58
CA GLY A 82 48.94 -7.85 2.65
C GLY A 82 49.94 -6.75 2.28
N VAL A 83 51.18 -6.79 2.80
CA VAL A 83 52.26 -5.86 2.47
C VAL A 83 52.60 -5.92 0.98
N ARG A 84 52.74 -7.14 0.44
CA ARG A 84 53.07 -7.35 -0.98
C ARG A 84 51.97 -6.81 -1.89
N TYR A 85 50.71 -7.12 -1.58
CA TYR A 85 49.57 -6.63 -2.36
C TYR A 85 49.42 -5.11 -2.26
N HIS A 86 49.61 -4.53 -1.06
CA HIS A 86 49.59 -3.10 -0.85
C HIS A 86 50.65 -2.39 -1.70
N ARG A 87 51.91 -2.86 -1.66
CA ARG A 87 53.01 -2.31 -2.48
C ARG A 87 52.77 -2.47 -3.98
N ALA A 88 52.07 -3.53 -4.39
CA ALA A 88 51.71 -3.75 -5.79
C ALA A 88 50.46 -2.94 -6.24
N GLY A 89 49.88 -2.09 -5.38
CA GLY A 89 48.65 -1.35 -5.66
C GLY A 89 47.39 -2.23 -5.72
N LYS A 90 47.49 -3.52 -5.36
CA LYS A 90 46.40 -4.50 -5.35
C LYS A 90 45.62 -4.42 -4.03
N TYR A 91 44.97 -3.28 -3.82
CA TYR A 91 44.41 -2.95 -2.51
C TYR A 91 43.24 -3.84 -2.08
N ASN A 92 42.48 -4.41 -3.00
CA ASN A 92 41.38 -5.34 -2.64
C ASN A 92 41.94 -6.64 -2.06
N GLU A 93 42.96 -7.19 -2.71
CA GLU A 93 43.67 -8.40 -2.31
C GLU A 93 44.41 -8.16 -0.99
N ALA A 94 45.01 -6.98 -0.82
CA ALA A 94 45.61 -6.57 0.45
C ALA A 94 44.57 -6.57 1.59
N VAL A 95 43.38 -5.97 1.39
CA VAL A 95 42.30 -5.97 2.40
C VAL A 95 41.86 -7.39 2.76
N ILE A 96 41.74 -8.29 1.79
CA ILE A 96 41.36 -9.69 2.05
C ILE A 96 42.41 -10.38 2.92
N ALA A 97 43.69 -10.28 2.53
CA ALA A 97 44.79 -10.86 3.30
C ALA A 97 44.84 -10.31 4.73
N LEU A 98 44.70 -8.99 4.91
CA LEU A 98 44.72 -8.36 6.22
C LEU A 98 43.51 -8.73 7.09
N LYS A 99 42.33 -8.89 6.49
CA LYS A 99 41.15 -9.43 7.21
C LYS A 99 41.38 -10.86 7.69
N ASN A 100 42.01 -11.72 6.89
CA ASN A 100 42.36 -13.07 7.31
C ASN A 100 43.37 -13.07 8.47
N ALA A 101 44.35 -12.15 8.46
CA ALA A 101 45.25 -11.96 9.59
C ALA A 101 44.49 -11.55 10.88
N LEU A 102 43.54 -10.61 10.76
CA LEU A 102 42.73 -10.12 11.88
C LEU A 102 41.66 -11.11 12.37
N GLN A 103 41.24 -12.05 11.54
CA GLN A 103 40.36 -13.14 11.96
C GLN A 103 41.09 -14.11 12.90
N ILE A 104 42.39 -14.30 12.69
CA ILE A 104 43.24 -15.13 13.56
C ILE A 104 43.59 -14.38 14.84
N ASP A 105 43.98 -13.11 14.73
CA ASP A 105 44.32 -12.26 15.87
C ASP A 105 43.68 -10.87 15.71
N PRO A 106 42.52 -10.64 16.35
CA PRO A 106 41.85 -9.34 16.29
C PRO A 106 42.65 -8.19 16.89
N LYS A 107 43.71 -8.43 17.67
CA LYS A 107 44.56 -7.37 18.26
C LYS A 107 45.88 -7.18 17.50
N PHE A 108 46.00 -7.74 16.30
CA PHE A 108 47.24 -7.66 15.54
C PHE A 108 47.47 -6.26 14.94
N VAL A 109 48.23 -5.42 15.67
CA VAL A 109 48.42 -4.00 15.37
C VAL A 109 48.99 -3.75 13.98
N ALA A 110 50.01 -4.51 13.57
CA ALA A 110 50.63 -4.35 12.25
C ALA A 110 49.64 -4.58 11.09
N ALA A 111 48.73 -5.56 11.23
CA ALA A 111 47.68 -5.80 10.24
C ALA A 111 46.63 -4.68 10.24
N ARG A 112 46.23 -4.16 11.41
CA ARG A 112 45.29 -3.02 11.50
C ARG A 112 45.87 -1.74 10.91
N HIS A 113 47.12 -1.42 11.24
CA HIS A 113 47.82 -0.24 10.74
C HIS A 113 47.97 -0.29 9.22
N LEU A 114 48.37 -1.43 8.67
CA LEU A 114 48.45 -1.60 7.21
C LEU A 114 47.07 -1.62 6.54
N MET A 115 46.03 -2.15 7.20
CA MET A 115 44.66 -2.10 6.69
C MET A 115 44.15 -0.66 6.63
N GLY A 116 44.46 0.15 7.64
CA GLY A 116 44.24 1.60 7.64
C GLY A 116 44.89 2.30 6.45
N ARG A 117 46.19 2.10 6.24
CA ARG A 117 46.93 2.65 5.07
C ARG A 117 46.37 2.17 3.74
N THR A 118 45.95 0.90 3.67
CA THR A 118 45.35 0.32 2.45
C THR A 118 43.99 0.94 2.16
N TYR A 119 43.15 1.17 3.16
CA TYR A 119 41.87 1.88 2.96
C TYR A 119 42.07 3.34 2.57
N LYS A 120 43.05 4.03 3.17
CA LYS A 120 43.43 5.40 2.77
C LYS A 120 43.87 5.45 1.30
N ALA A 121 44.70 4.51 0.85
CA ALA A 121 45.11 4.39 -0.55
C ALA A 121 43.95 4.10 -1.53
N LYS A 122 42.85 3.50 -1.03
CA LYS A 122 41.58 3.33 -1.77
C LYS A 122 40.65 4.55 -1.69
N SER A 123 41.04 5.61 -0.98
CA SER A 123 40.20 6.75 -0.60
C SER A 123 38.97 6.37 0.24
N TRP A 124 39.03 5.26 0.97
CA TRP A 124 38.00 4.81 1.93
C TRP A 124 38.33 5.33 3.33
N ASN A 125 38.35 6.64 3.47
CA ASN A 125 38.98 7.31 4.63
C ASN A 125 38.27 7.03 5.96
N ALA A 126 36.95 6.83 5.97
CA ALA A 126 36.22 6.47 7.19
C ALA A 126 36.64 5.09 7.73
N ASP A 127 36.79 4.10 6.85
CA ASP A 127 37.30 2.78 7.22
C ASP A 127 38.77 2.86 7.63
N ALA A 128 39.57 3.70 6.97
CA ALA A 128 40.97 3.94 7.33
C ALA A 128 41.10 4.48 8.75
N ILE A 129 40.37 5.56 9.09
CA ILE A 129 40.37 6.18 10.43
C ILE A 129 39.98 5.15 11.48
N ARG A 130 38.93 4.36 11.25
CA ARG A 130 38.49 3.34 12.22
C ARG A 130 39.59 2.31 12.52
N GLU A 131 40.28 1.81 11.50
CA GLU A 131 41.33 0.81 11.72
C GLU A 131 42.60 1.42 12.34
N LEU A 132 42.94 2.66 11.98
CA LEU A 132 44.06 3.40 12.58
C LEU A 132 43.81 3.77 14.05
N GLN A 133 42.59 4.19 14.40
CA GLN A 133 42.19 4.43 15.79
C GLN A 133 42.33 3.16 16.64
N ARG A 134 41.83 2.02 16.14
CA ARG A 134 41.99 0.72 16.83
C ARG A 134 43.45 0.29 16.96
N ALA A 135 44.28 0.57 15.95
CA ALA A 135 45.71 0.29 16.01
C ALA A 135 46.40 1.16 17.08
N LEU A 136 46.02 2.45 17.15
CA LEU A 136 46.54 3.40 18.13
C LEU A 136 46.06 3.08 19.57
N GLU A 137 44.83 2.62 19.75
CA GLU A 137 44.33 2.15 21.05
C GLU A 137 45.18 1.00 21.62
N LEU A 138 45.70 0.14 20.74
CA LEU A 138 46.56 -1.00 21.12
C LEU A 138 48.02 -0.59 21.33
N GLN A 139 48.50 0.45 20.64
CA GLN A 139 49.84 1.03 20.78
C GLN A 139 49.77 2.57 20.83
N PRO A 140 49.41 3.18 21.98
CA PRO A 140 49.13 4.61 22.08
C PRO A 140 50.29 5.54 21.75
N ASP A 141 51.52 5.01 21.83
CA ASP A 141 52.78 5.74 21.69
C ASP A 141 53.42 5.64 20.30
N ASP A 142 52.80 4.89 19.38
CA ASP A 142 53.32 4.76 18.02
C ASP A 142 53.11 6.04 17.20
N VAL A 143 54.21 6.73 16.90
CA VAL A 143 54.23 7.96 16.11
C VAL A 143 53.81 7.71 14.66
N SER A 144 54.13 6.55 14.07
CA SER A 144 53.77 6.24 12.68
C SER A 144 52.26 6.08 12.52
N ILE A 145 51.58 5.43 13.47
CA ILE A 145 50.11 5.30 13.44
C ILE A 145 49.46 6.67 13.56
N ARG A 146 49.99 7.56 14.42
CA ARG A 146 49.48 8.93 14.56
C ARG A 146 49.66 9.76 13.30
N VAL A 147 50.79 9.62 12.60
CA VAL A 147 51.01 10.29 11.31
C VAL A 147 49.95 9.85 10.30
N ASP A 148 49.77 8.54 10.12
CA ASP A 148 48.78 8.01 9.17
C ASP A 148 47.35 8.41 9.54
N LEU A 149 47.02 8.41 10.84
CA LEU A 149 45.71 8.84 11.35
C LEU A 149 45.48 10.34 11.12
N GLY A 150 46.47 11.18 11.43
CA GLY A 150 46.43 12.62 11.20
C GLY A 150 46.24 12.95 9.72
N GLN A 151 46.93 12.25 8.83
CA GLN A 151 46.75 12.40 7.38
C GLN A 151 45.36 11.92 6.92
N ALA A 152 44.86 10.80 7.44
CA ALA A 152 43.51 10.34 7.13
C ALA A 152 42.43 11.34 7.59
N TYR A 153 42.66 12.05 8.70
CA TYR A 153 41.81 13.17 9.12
C TYR A 153 41.88 14.37 8.16
N LEU A 154 43.05 14.71 7.62
CA LEU A 154 43.17 15.74 6.58
C LEU A 154 42.37 15.36 5.33
N ASP A 155 42.39 14.09 4.91
CA ASP A 155 41.68 13.60 3.72
C ASP A 155 40.15 13.68 3.83
N ILE A 156 39.60 13.80 5.05
CA ILE A 156 38.18 14.04 5.31
C ILE A 156 37.89 15.45 5.83
N GLU A 157 38.87 16.35 5.73
CA GLU A 157 38.77 17.75 6.19
C GLU A 157 38.49 17.90 7.71
N ALA A 158 38.82 16.88 8.51
CA ALA A 158 38.71 16.91 9.97
C ALA A 158 39.92 17.61 10.61
N TYR A 159 40.14 18.87 10.22
CA TYR A 159 41.36 19.64 10.50
C TYR A 159 41.70 19.76 11.98
N GLY A 160 40.69 19.87 12.85
CA GLY A 160 40.91 19.92 14.31
C GLY A 160 41.53 18.62 14.86
N HIS A 161 41.13 17.47 14.34
CA HIS A 161 41.69 16.17 14.74
C HIS A 161 43.10 15.99 14.19
N ALA A 162 43.34 16.37 12.93
CA ALA A 162 44.68 16.35 12.35
C ALA A 162 45.67 17.24 13.12
N LEU A 163 45.23 18.45 13.50
CA LEU A 163 46.01 19.37 14.34
C LEU A 163 46.33 18.77 15.71
N ALA A 164 45.37 18.06 16.33
CA ALA A 164 45.57 17.40 17.62
C ALA A 164 46.63 16.28 17.51
N GLU A 165 46.57 15.44 16.47
CA GLU A 165 47.59 14.41 16.22
C GLU A 165 48.98 15.02 15.97
N GLY A 166 49.05 16.11 15.20
CA GLY A 166 50.30 16.85 14.98
C GLY A 166 50.92 17.39 16.27
N LYS A 167 50.10 17.94 17.17
CA LYS A 167 50.55 18.40 18.51
C LYS A 167 51.05 17.24 19.36
N ALA A 168 50.34 16.10 19.38
CA ALA A 168 50.75 14.91 20.11
C ALA A 168 52.07 14.33 19.58
N ILE A 169 52.28 14.35 18.26
CA ILE A 169 53.56 13.94 17.64
C ILE A 169 54.67 14.90 18.07
N ARG A 170 54.44 16.21 18.04
CA ARG A 170 55.44 17.22 18.42
C ARG A 170 55.90 17.08 19.87
N GLU A 171 55.00 16.72 20.79
CA GLU A 171 55.35 16.50 22.20
C GLU A 171 56.26 15.28 22.39
N ARG A 172 56.09 14.24 21.57
CA ARG A 172 56.80 12.95 21.72
C ARG A 172 58.04 12.83 20.85
N ALA A 173 57.98 13.40 19.66
CA ALA A 173 59.04 13.40 18.67
C ALA A 173 59.15 14.80 18.02
N PRO A 174 59.73 15.79 18.72
CA PRO A 174 59.83 17.18 18.25
C PRO A 174 60.54 17.36 16.90
N GLY A 175 61.45 16.43 16.55
CA GLY A 175 62.16 16.42 15.27
C GLY A 175 61.41 15.74 14.12
N ASN A 176 60.21 15.20 14.35
CA ASN A 176 59.43 14.53 13.30
C ASN A 176 58.73 15.57 12.41
N ALA A 177 59.15 15.66 11.14
CA ALA A 177 58.63 16.63 10.18
C ALA A 177 57.10 16.52 9.97
N PHE A 178 56.52 15.32 10.06
CA PHE A 178 55.06 15.13 9.93
C PHE A 178 54.28 15.75 11.10
N GLY A 179 54.87 15.88 12.29
CA GLY A 179 54.24 16.60 13.40
C GLY A 179 54.01 18.07 13.06
N ALA A 180 55.05 18.74 12.54
CA ALA A 180 54.97 20.12 12.08
C ALA A 180 54.02 20.29 10.87
N TYR A 181 54.07 19.34 9.93
CA TYR A 181 53.17 19.31 8.77
C TYR A 181 51.70 19.21 9.16
N LEU A 182 51.33 18.26 10.03
CA LEU A 182 49.94 18.07 10.45
C LEU A 182 49.40 19.28 11.22
N ILE A 183 50.25 19.94 12.01
CA ILE A 183 49.90 21.21 12.66
C ILE A 183 49.62 22.27 11.59
N GLY A 184 50.54 22.48 10.65
CA GLY A 184 50.40 23.47 9.59
C GLY A 184 49.19 23.22 8.69
N ALA A 185 48.99 21.98 8.23
CA ALA A 185 47.87 21.58 7.39
C ALA A 185 46.52 21.71 8.11
N GLY A 186 46.46 21.30 9.39
CA GLY A 186 45.27 21.47 10.23
C GLY A 186 44.92 22.93 10.46
N THR A 187 45.91 23.77 10.77
CA THR A 187 45.74 25.22 10.94
C THR A 187 45.28 25.90 9.64
N LEU A 188 45.86 25.52 8.50
CA LEU A 188 45.44 26.02 7.18
C LEU A 188 43.97 25.68 6.91
N GLY A 189 43.56 24.43 7.15
CA GLY A 189 42.19 23.97 6.94
C GLY A 189 41.16 24.67 7.83
N GLN A 190 41.58 25.21 8.99
CA GLN A 190 40.76 26.07 9.85
C GLN A 190 40.66 27.53 9.36
N GLY A 191 41.20 27.82 8.17
CA GLY A 191 41.17 29.15 7.54
C GLY A 191 42.28 30.09 8.03
N GLN A 192 43.23 29.59 8.83
CA GLN A 192 44.31 30.39 9.42
C GLN A 192 45.57 30.33 8.55
N GLY A 193 45.50 30.86 7.33
CA GLY A 193 46.57 30.76 6.33
C GLY A 193 47.92 31.32 6.80
N GLU A 194 47.91 32.49 7.44
CA GLU A 194 49.12 33.14 7.97
C GLU A 194 49.80 32.27 9.05
N ALA A 195 49.02 31.78 10.01
CA ALA A 195 49.52 30.98 11.13
C ALA A 195 50.00 29.59 10.70
N ALA A 196 49.55 29.09 9.55
CA ALA A 196 49.99 27.83 8.99
C ALA A 196 51.39 27.89 8.36
N LEU A 197 51.88 29.08 7.97
CA LEU A 197 53.14 29.20 7.25
C LEU A 197 54.35 28.76 8.08
N GLU A 198 54.42 29.10 9.37
CA GLU A 198 55.57 28.72 10.20
C GLU A 198 55.66 27.20 10.34
N PRO A 199 54.62 26.48 10.81
CA PRO A 199 54.72 25.03 11.00
C PRO A 199 54.97 24.28 9.68
N LEU A 200 54.42 24.75 8.56
CA LEU A 200 54.72 24.19 7.23
C LEU A 200 56.16 24.46 6.80
N SER A 201 56.69 25.66 7.08
CA SER A 201 58.10 25.97 6.85
C SER A 201 59.02 25.13 7.74
N GLN A 202 58.63 24.89 8.99
CA GLN A 202 59.35 24.00 9.91
C GLN A 202 59.37 22.57 9.39
N ALA A 203 58.25 22.04 8.89
CA ALA A 203 58.19 20.72 8.27
C ALA A 203 59.18 20.60 7.11
N LEU A 204 59.20 21.59 6.21
CA LEU A 204 60.13 21.65 5.07
C LEU A 204 61.61 21.77 5.49
N ARG A 205 61.91 22.43 6.61
CA ARG A 205 63.27 22.50 7.17
C ARG A 205 63.72 21.16 7.78
N LEU A 206 62.80 20.43 8.41
CA LEU A 206 63.08 19.14 9.03
C LEU A 206 63.23 18.02 7.99
N ASP A 207 62.37 18.02 6.98
CA ASP A 207 62.44 17.10 5.84
C ASP A 207 61.78 17.74 4.61
N ALA A 208 62.56 18.03 3.57
CA ALA A 208 62.07 18.64 2.35
C ALA A 208 61.66 17.62 1.27
N ALA A 209 61.85 16.31 1.51
CA ALA A 209 61.61 15.27 0.52
C ALA A 209 60.11 14.97 0.26
N PRO A 210 59.20 15.01 1.26
CA PRO A 210 57.79 14.73 1.05
C PRO A 210 57.10 15.79 0.16
N PRO A 211 56.52 15.41 -1.00
CA PRO A 211 55.88 16.36 -1.90
C PRO A 211 54.62 17.00 -1.31
N GLU A 212 53.95 16.34 -0.37
CA GLU A 212 52.78 16.88 0.35
C GLU A 212 53.10 18.14 1.14
N PHE A 213 54.34 18.31 1.63
CA PHE A 213 54.72 19.49 2.41
C PHE A 213 54.79 20.72 1.51
N HIS A 214 55.43 20.58 0.34
CA HIS A 214 55.50 21.64 -0.67
C HIS A 214 54.11 22.00 -1.21
N LYS A 215 53.26 21.00 -1.44
CA LYS A 215 51.89 21.21 -1.90
C LYS A 215 51.04 21.95 -0.87
N THR A 216 51.07 21.56 0.40
CA THR A 216 50.29 22.24 1.44
C THR A 216 50.84 23.63 1.76
N PHE A 217 52.15 23.81 1.67
CA PHE A 217 52.76 25.15 1.72
C PHE A 217 52.28 26.03 0.56
N ALA A 218 52.19 25.47 -0.65
CA ALA A 218 51.60 26.16 -1.80
C ALA A 218 50.12 26.51 -1.58
N ASP A 219 49.31 25.61 -1.00
CA ASP A 219 47.91 25.90 -0.66
C ASP A 219 47.82 27.10 0.31
N ALA A 220 48.70 27.18 1.31
CA ALA A 220 48.75 28.31 2.26
C ALA A 220 49.09 29.62 1.54
N LEU A 221 50.05 29.60 0.62
CA LEU A 221 50.39 30.76 -0.21
C LEU A 221 49.23 31.19 -1.12
N VAL A 222 48.42 30.26 -1.64
CA VAL A 222 47.20 30.60 -2.41
C VAL A 222 46.16 31.31 -1.53
N VAL A 223 45.99 30.89 -0.27
CA VAL A 223 45.07 31.57 0.68
C VAL A 223 45.52 33.00 0.96
N LEU A 224 46.83 33.26 0.97
CA LEU A 224 47.43 34.57 1.19
C LEU A 224 47.61 35.38 -0.12
N ASP A 225 47.03 34.92 -1.23
CA ASP A 225 47.11 35.53 -2.57
C ASP A 225 48.55 35.69 -3.13
N ARG A 226 49.50 34.91 -2.62
CA ARG A 226 50.91 34.86 -3.08
C ARG A 226 51.06 33.86 -4.24
N LEU A 227 50.34 34.13 -5.33
CA LEU A 227 50.09 33.15 -6.40
C LEU A 227 51.35 32.69 -7.15
N ALA A 228 52.35 33.55 -7.31
CA ALA A 228 53.60 33.20 -8.00
C ALA A 228 54.48 32.25 -7.18
N GLU A 229 54.58 32.48 -5.88
CA GLU A 229 55.31 31.61 -4.96
C GLU A 229 54.60 30.27 -4.79
N ALA A 230 53.27 30.28 -4.73
CA ALA A 230 52.45 29.06 -4.70
C ALA A 230 52.70 28.18 -5.93
N GLU A 231 52.76 28.76 -7.12
CA GLU A 231 53.08 28.04 -8.35
C GLU A 231 54.46 27.39 -8.28
N GLY A 232 55.47 28.11 -7.79
CA GLY A 232 56.81 27.58 -7.56
C GLY A 232 56.79 26.37 -6.62
N ALA A 233 56.07 26.46 -5.50
CA ALA A 233 55.95 25.37 -4.54
C ALA A 233 55.17 24.16 -5.08
N TYR A 234 54.10 24.34 -5.86
CA TYR A 234 53.43 23.22 -6.55
C TYR A 234 54.36 22.53 -7.55
N ARG A 235 55.16 23.29 -8.30
CA ARG A 235 56.14 22.73 -9.23
C ARG A 235 57.23 21.95 -8.48
N ARG A 236 57.70 22.45 -7.33
CA ARG A 236 58.63 21.69 -6.46
C ARG A 236 58.04 20.36 -6.00
N ALA A 237 56.75 20.33 -5.63
CA ALA A 237 56.08 19.08 -5.28
C ALA A 237 56.05 18.09 -6.46
N LEU A 238 55.88 18.59 -7.69
CA LEU A 238 55.90 17.79 -8.91
C LEU A 238 57.31 17.38 -9.36
N ASP A 239 58.34 18.18 -9.08
CA ASP A 239 59.75 17.81 -9.30
C ASP A 239 60.13 16.61 -8.43
N LEU A 240 59.67 16.60 -7.17
CA LEU A 240 59.87 15.49 -6.23
C LEU A 240 59.05 14.25 -6.60
N ASN A 241 57.81 14.43 -7.05
CA ASN A 241 56.95 13.36 -7.51
C ASN A 241 56.09 13.81 -8.71
N PRO A 242 56.50 13.48 -9.95
CA PRO A 242 55.77 13.87 -11.16
C PRO A 242 54.35 13.29 -11.26
N SER A 243 54.05 12.25 -10.48
CA SER A 243 52.75 11.56 -10.43
C SER A 243 51.87 12.05 -9.26
N TYR A 244 52.25 13.13 -8.58
CA TYR A 244 51.51 13.61 -7.42
C TYR A 244 50.25 14.39 -7.82
N ALA A 245 49.11 13.70 -7.80
CA ALA A 245 47.83 14.22 -8.28
C ALA A 245 47.37 15.50 -7.56
N ASP A 246 47.60 15.63 -6.24
CA ASP A 246 47.13 16.79 -5.47
C ASP A 246 47.87 18.09 -5.84
N ALA A 247 49.14 18.00 -6.23
CA ALA A 247 49.90 19.15 -6.73
C ALA A 247 49.43 19.56 -8.15
N LEU A 248 49.12 18.58 -9.02
CA LEU A 248 48.47 18.84 -10.31
C LEU A 248 47.11 19.53 -10.14
N VAL A 249 46.32 19.09 -9.15
CA VAL A 249 45.04 19.72 -8.79
C VAL A 249 45.23 21.16 -8.31
N GLY A 250 46.19 21.40 -7.41
CA GLY A 250 46.50 22.74 -6.90
C GLY A 250 46.90 23.70 -8.01
N LEU A 251 47.80 23.27 -8.90
CA LEU A 251 48.23 24.05 -10.05
C LEU A 251 47.09 24.27 -11.07
N GLY A 252 46.28 23.23 -11.34
CA GLY A 252 45.10 23.35 -12.21
C GLY A 252 44.11 24.38 -11.69
N LYS A 253 43.77 24.35 -10.39
CA LYS A 253 42.90 25.34 -9.74
C LYS A 253 43.46 26.77 -9.82
N LEU A 254 44.79 26.92 -9.67
CA LEU A 254 45.48 28.20 -9.82
C LEU A 254 45.33 28.75 -11.26
N LEU A 255 45.47 27.90 -12.27
CA LEU A 255 45.31 28.28 -13.68
C LEU A 255 43.87 28.66 -14.03
N VAL A 256 42.87 27.97 -13.46
CA VAL A 256 41.46 28.38 -13.58
C VAL A 256 41.25 29.78 -13.02
N ARG A 257 41.81 30.09 -11.84
CA ARG A 257 41.74 31.45 -11.26
C ARG A 257 42.40 32.52 -12.13
N ARG A 258 43.44 32.16 -12.88
CA ARG A 258 44.10 33.05 -13.86
C ARG A 258 43.41 33.08 -15.22
N ASN A 259 42.19 32.53 -15.33
CA ASN A 259 41.40 32.46 -16.56
C ASN A 259 42.10 31.69 -17.70
N GLN A 260 42.80 30.60 -17.36
CA GLN A 260 43.49 29.70 -18.30
C GLN A 260 42.92 28.26 -18.24
N PRO A 261 41.67 28.04 -18.67
CA PRO A 261 40.99 26.75 -18.50
C PRO A 261 41.57 25.60 -19.34
N GLY A 262 42.18 25.89 -20.51
CA GLY A 262 42.79 24.87 -21.37
C GLY A 262 43.95 24.13 -20.69
N PRO A 263 45.04 24.83 -20.31
CA PRO A 263 46.15 24.23 -19.55
C PRO A 263 45.72 23.63 -18.21
N ALA A 264 44.73 24.23 -17.54
CA ALA A 264 44.15 23.66 -16.32
C ALA A 264 43.51 22.29 -16.59
N GLY A 265 42.78 22.15 -17.71
CA GLY A 265 42.16 20.91 -18.14
C GLY A 265 43.16 19.78 -18.37
N GLU A 266 44.32 20.07 -18.96
CA GLU A 266 45.38 19.08 -19.18
C GLU A 266 45.94 18.54 -17.86
N LEU A 267 46.24 19.44 -16.91
CA LEU A 267 46.75 19.05 -15.58
C LEU A 267 45.72 18.23 -14.80
N LEU A 268 44.44 18.64 -14.83
CA LEU A 268 43.37 17.94 -14.14
C LEU A 268 43.02 16.59 -14.80
N ALA A 269 43.12 16.48 -16.12
CA ALA A 269 42.98 15.21 -16.83
C ALA A 269 44.09 14.24 -16.43
N ARG A 270 45.34 14.72 -16.36
CA ARG A 270 46.48 13.93 -15.87
C ARG A 270 46.28 13.50 -14.41
N ALA A 271 45.82 14.40 -13.54
CA ALA A 271 45.52 14.08 -12.14
C ALA A 271 44.43 13.00 -12.02
N LYS A 272 43.39 13.06 -12.87
CA LYS A 272 42.31 12.04 -12.92
C LYS A 272 42.83 10.67 -13.37
N ILE A 273 43.74 10.61 -14.34
CA ILE A 273 44.36 9.34 -14.76
C ILE A 273 45.16 8.74 -13.61
N LEU A 274 45.92 9.56 -12.89
CA LEU A 274 46.78 9.12 -11.78
C LEU A 274 46.00 8.74 -10.53
N SER A 275 44.85 9.36 -10.28
CA SER A 275 44.03 9.13 -9.09
C SER A 275 42.53 9.21 -9.39
N PRO A 276 41.98 8.24 -10.14
CA PRO A 276 40.62 8.29 -10.69
C PRO A 276 39.52 8.24 -9.63
N ASN A 277 39.81 7.71 -8.45
CA ASN A 277 38.88 7.61 -7.33
C ASN A 277 39.09 8.70 -6.25
N SER A 278 40.01 9.66 -6.48
CA SER A 278 40.25 10.74 -5.53
C SER A 278 39.10 11.76 -5.55
N PRO A 279 38.44 12.00 -4.40
CA PRO A 279 37.40 13.03 -4.27
C PRO A 279 37.89 14.42 -4.65
N ALA A 280 39.10 14.78 -4.22
CA ALA A 280 39.69 16.09 -4.47
C ALA A 280 39.95 16.34 -5.95
N VAL A 281 40.38 15.31 -6.69
CA VAL A 281 40.61 15.36 -8.14
C VAL A 281 39.29 15.51 -8.88
N ARG A 282 38.29 14.69 -8.58
CA ARG A 282 36.98 14.75 -9.25
C ARG A 282 36.24 16.06 -8.96
N LEU A 283 36.33 16.60 -7.75
CA LEU A 283 35.82 17.93 -7.42
C LEU A 283 36.50 19.04 -8.24
N ALA A 284 37.81 18.93 -8.48
CA ALA A 284 38.53 19.90 -9.30
C ALA A 284 38.12 19.82 -10.78
N VAL A 285 37.99 18.61 -11.33
CA VAL A 285 37.49 18.40 -12.71
C VAL A 285 36.06 18.90 -12.84
N SER A 286 35.18 18.54 -11.90
CA SER A 286 33.80 19.03 -11.84
C SER A 286 33.76 20.56 -11.77
N GLY A 287 34.60 21.19 -10.95
CA GLY A 287 34.67 22.65 -10.84
C GLY A 287 35.15 23.34 -12.12
N LEU A 288 36.08 22.73 -12.87
CA LEU A 288 36.46 23.24 -14.20
C LEU A 288 35.28 23.16 -15.17
N ARG A 289 34.55 22.04 -15.20
CA ARG A 289 33.36 21.88 -16.05
C ARG A 289 32.25 22.86 -15.67
N GLU A 290 32.07 23.13 -14.37
CA GLU A 290 31.16 24.15 -13.89
C GLU A 290 31.56 25.55 -14.38
N ALA A 291 32.85 25.91 -14.31
CA ALA A 291 33.38 27.18 -14.81
C ALA A 291 33.22 27.32 -16.34
N GLU A 292 33.22 26.20 -17.08
CA GLU A 292 32.91 26.14 -18.52
C GLU A 292 31.39 26.18 -18.82
N GLY A 293 30.52 26.20 -17.81
CA GLY A 293 29.05 26.14 -17.97
C GLY A 293 28.49 24.75 -18.29
N ARG A 294 29.31 23.70 -18.19
CA ARG A 294 29.01 22.32 -18.57
C ARG A 294 28.49 21.51 -17.37
N PHE A 295 27.34 21.93 -16.83
CA PHE A 295 26.78 21.36 -15.59
C PHE A 295 26.46 19.85 -15.65
N PRO A 296 25.91 19.29 -16.74
CA PRO A 296 25.65 17.84 -16.81
C PRO A 296 26.93 17.01 -16.69
N GLU A 297 28.00 17.41 -17.40
CA GLU A 297 29.30 16.74 -17.26
C GLU A 297 29.92 16.91 -15.87
N ALA A 298 29.77 18.09 -15.25
CA ALA A 298 30.22 18.30 -13.88
C ALA A 298 29.53 17.34 -12.88
N ILE A 299 28.21 17.13 -13.03
CA ILE A 299 27.45 16.17 -12.22
C ILE A 299 27.92 14.74 -12.46
N ALA A 300 28.06 14.34 -13.73
CA ALA A 300 28.48 12.99 -14.10
C ALA A 300 29.86 12.63 -13.52
N GLU A 301 30.79 13.59 -13.48
CA GLU A 301 32.12 13.40 -12.88
C GLU A 301 32.08 13.02 -11.40
N LEU A 302 31.12 13.56 -10.65
CA LEU A 302 30.96 13.26 -9.22
C LEU A 302 30.07 12.03 -8.98
N GLU A 303 29.06 11.78 -9.83
CA GLU A 303 28.21 10.58 -9.76
C GLU A 303 29.01 9.29 -10.06
N ASP A 304 30.02 9.36 -10.94
CA ASP A 304 30.91 8.26 -11.33
C ASP A 304 31.82 7.77 -10.17
N LEU A 305 31.96 8.55 -9.09
CA LEU A 305 32.74 8.12 -7.94
C LEU A 305 32.05 6.98 -7.17
N PRO A 306 32.81 5.96 -6.71
CA PRO A 306 32.29 4.97 -5.78
C PRO A 306 31.71 5.63 -4.53
N ARG A 307 30.52 5.19 -4.08
CA ARG A 307 29.81 5.79 -2.93
C ARG A 307 30.67 5.87 -1.66
N GLN A 308 31.61 4.94 -1.45
CA GLN A 308 32.53 4.95 -0.32
C GLN A 308 33.53 6.11 -0.34
N ALA A 309 33.79 6.69 -1.52
CA ALA A 309 34.65 7.85 -1.70
C ALA A 309 33.88 9.18 -1.55
N TRP A 310 32.57 9.15 -1.33
CA TRP A 310 31.78 10.37 -1.22
C TRP A 310 32.03 11.06 0.12
N SER A 311 32.71 12.21 0.08
CA SER A 311 32.89 13.10 1.22
C SER A 311 31.65 14.00 1.42
N PRO A 312 31.47 14.59 2.62
CA PRO A 312 30.48 15.65 2.83
C PRO A 312 30.49 16.73 1.74
N ARG A 313 31.68 17.11 1.28
CA ARG A 313 31.87 18.10 0.23
C ARG A 313 31.30 17.64 -1.11
N ILE A 314 31.50 16.37 -1.50
CA ILE A 314 30.87 15.81 -2.72
C ILE A 314 29.35 15.90 -2.61
N VAL A 315 28.78 15.50 -1.48
CA VAL A 315 27.32 15.53 -1.26
C VAL A 315 26.77 16.95 -1.41
N LEU A 316 27.44 17.93 -0.80
CA LEU A 316 27.04 19.34 -0.88
C LEU A 316 27.21 19.92 -2.29
N THR A 317 28.31 19.61 -2.98
CA THR A 317 28.56 20.06 -4.36
C THR A 317 27.56 19.44 -5.33
N LEU A 318 27.34 18.12 -5.29
CA LEU A 318 26.32 17.45 -6.09
C LEU A 318 24.92 18.00 -5.79
N GLY A 319 24.58 18.20 -4.51
CA GLY A 319 23.30 18.80 -4.12
C GLY A 319 23.12 20.20 -4.73
N THR A 320 24.17 21.03 -4.69
CA THR A 320 24.16 22.37 -5.30
C THR A 320 24.01 22.31 -6.82
N LEU A 321 24.76 21.42 -7.48
CA LEU A 321 24.67 21.23 -8.94
C LEU A 321 23.28 20.72 -9.36
N TYR A 322 22.70 19.77 -8.62
CA TYR A 322 21.35 19.28 -8.88
C TYR A 322 20.30 20.37 -8.77
N LEU A 323 20.36 21.23 -7.74
CA LEU A 323 19.46 22.37 -7.65
C LEU A 323 19.61 23.31 -8.85
N ARG A 324 20.84 23.52 -9.32
CA ARG A 324 21.13 24.42 -10.45
C ARG A 324 20.59 23.91 -11.78
N VAL A 325 20.56 22.60 -11.98
CA VAL A 325 19.95 21.97 -13.16
C VAL A 325 18.50 21.52 -12.91
N GLU A 326 17.87 22.04 -11.85
CA GLU A 326 16.47 21.78 -11.49
C GLU A 326 16.12 20.30 -11.24
N ARG A 327 17.12 19.46 -10.92
CA ARG A 327 16.95 18.06 -10.47
C ARG A 327 16.59 17.99 -8.98
N PHE A 328 15.49 18.63 -8.59
CA PHE A 328 15.10 18.81 -7.19
C PHE A 328 14.92 17.49 -6.42
N ASP A 329 14.34 16.46 -7.05
CA ASP A 329 14.21 15.12 -6.46
C ASP A 329 15.58 14.50 -6.14
N SER A 330 16.53 14.60 -7.08
CA SER A 330 17.89 14.08 -6.88
C SER A 330 18.59 14.82 -5.73
N ALA A 331 18.40 16.14 -5.65
CA ALA A 331 18.92 16.96 -4.55
C ALA A 331 18.33 16.54 -3.19
N ALA A 332 17.01 16.38 -3.10
CA ALA A 332 16.34 16.00 -1.85
C ALA A 332 16.74 14.59 -1.38
N GLN A 333 16.80 13.62 -2.30
CA GLN A 333 17.21 12.24 -1.99
C GLN A 333 18.67 12.15 -1.56
N LEU A 334 19.54 12.98 -2.15
CA LEU A 334 20.95 13.03 -1.81
C LEU A 334 21.19 13.70 -0.45
N VAL A 335 20.62 14.89 -0.25
CA VAL A 335 20.94 15.76 0.89
C VAL A 335 20.10 15.42 2.13
N GLY A 336 18.89 14.87 1.97
CA GLY A 336 18.00 14.51 3.08
C GLY A 336 18.60 13.55 4.11
N PRO A 337 19.15 12.39 3.70
CA PRO A 337 19.86 11.49 4.62
C PRO A 337 21.08 12.15 5.27
N PHE A 338 21.76 13.03 4.55
CA PHE A 338 22.92 13.75 5.05
C PHE A 338 22.54 14.74 6.16
N VAL A 339 21.46 15.52 6.01
CA VAL A 339 20.95 16.44 7.04
C VAL A 339 20.53 15.68 8.31
N ARG A 340 19.93 14.49 8.18
CA ARG A 340 19.59 13.67 9.36
C ARG A 340 20.82 13.17 10.10
N ARG A 341 21.91 12.89 9.38
CA ARG A 341 23.16 12.39 9.96
C ARG A 341 24.02 13.49 10.55
N PHE A 342 24.02 14.67 9.92
CA PHE A 342 24.83 15.84 10.26
C PHE A 342 23.94 17.09 10.37
N PRO A 343 23.05 17.14 11.38
CA PRO A 343 22.05 18.20 11.51
C PRO A 343 22.63 19.60 11.71
N GLU A 344 23.89 19.69 12.14
CA GLU A 344 24.67 20.92 12.35
C GLU A 344 25.16 21.56 11.04
N VAL A 345 25.16 20.82 9.92
CA VAL A 345 25.65 21.34 8.63
C VAL A 345 24.59 22.24 8.00
N ALA A 346 24.64 23.52 8.36
CA ALA A 346 23.71 24.57 7.90
C ALA A 346 23.50 24.57 6.37
N GLN A 347 24.57 24.41 5.60
CA GLN A 347 24.51 24.40 4.13
C GLN A 347 23.67 23.23 3.60
N ALA A 348 23.79 22.04 4.19
CA ALA A 348 23.00 20.87 3.76
C ALA A 348 21.51 21.13 3.97
N ARG A 349 21.15 21.68 5.12
CA ARG A 349 19.75 22.02 5.44
C ARG A 349 19.20 23.09 4.50
N TYR A 350 20.01 24.10 4.19
CA TYR A 350 19.67 25.12 3.20
C TYR A 350 19.38 24.50 1.82
N LEU A 351 20.25 23.61 1.33
CA LEU A 351 20.06 22.91 0.05
C LEU A 351 18.79 22.03 0.05
N LEU A 352 18.53 21.33 1.16
CA LEU A 352 17.32 20.51 1.30
C LEU A 352 16.04 21.34 1.27
N GLY A 353 16.03 22.49 1.96
CA GLY A 353 14.91 23.41 1.94
C GLY A 353 14.60 23.90 0.52
N HIS A 354 15.63 24.28 -0.25
CA HIS A 354 15.46 24.66 -1.66
C HIS A 354 15.05 23.51 -2.58
N ALA A 355 15.52 22.29 -2.31
CA ALA A 355 15.05 21.11 -3.02
C ALA A 355 13.54 20.90 -2.80
N TYR A 356 13.06 21.06 -1.56
CA TYR A 356 11.63 20.99 -1.25
C TYR A 356 10.82 22.12 -1.89
N LEU A 357 11.34 23.35 -1.95
CA LEU A 357 10.67 24.44 -2.69
C LEU A 357 10.51 24.10 -4.18
N GLY A 358 11.57 23.58 -4.81
CA GLY A 358 11.51 23.16 -6.22
C GLY A 358 10.52 22.01 -6.48
N LEU A 359 10.29 21.15 -5.49
CA LEU A 359 9.30 20.07 -5.53
C LEU A 359 7.87 20.53 -5.18
N GLY A 360 7.65 21.82 -4.90
CA GLY A 360 6.36 22.33 -4.43
C GLY A 360 6.00 21.90 -2.99
N ARG A 361 6.94 21.29 -2.25
CA ARG A 361 6.79 20.85 -0.86
C ARG A 361 7.07 22.00 0.11
N ALA A 362 6.30 23.08 -0.02
CA ALA A 362 6.56 24.33 0.69
C ALA A 362 6.52 24.18 2.22
N ALA A 363 5.62 23.35 2.77
CA ALA A 363 5.54 23.11 4.21
C ALA A 363 6.80 22.42 4.77
N ASP A 364 7.36 21.45 4.04
CA ASP A 364 8.61 20.78 4.43
C ASP A 364 9.79 21.76 4.36
N ALA A 365 9.84 22.60 3.32
CA ALA A 365 10.84 23.65 3.20
C ALA A 365 10.78 24.65 4.36
N VAL A 366 9.58 25.06 4.79
CA VAL A 366 9.38 25.90 5.98
C VAL A 366 10.02 25.26 7.21
N GLY A 367 9.77 23.96 7.43
CA GLY A 367 10.36 23.22 8.56
C GLY A 367 11.89 23.25 8.54
N GLU A 368 12.51 22.97 7.39
CA GLU A 368 13.97 22.96 7.27
C GLU A 368 14.59 24.35 7.47
N PHE A 369 13.99 25.41 6.91
CA PHE A 369 14.50 26.77 7.12
C PHE A 369 14.28 27.29 8.53
N GLN A 370 13.19 26.89 9.21
CA GLN A 370 12.98 27.23 10.62
C GLN A 370 14.06 26.61 11.51
N GLU A 371 14.38 25.33 11.32
CA GLU A 371 15.49 24.68 12.04
C GLU A 371 16.84 25.34 11.75
N LEU A 372 17.07 25.74 10.50
CA LEU A 372 18.29 26.46 10.12
C LEU A 372 18.42 27.82 10.85
N ILE A 373 17.32 28.56 10.99
CA ILE A 373 17.32 29.89 11.63
C ILE A 373 17.49 29.78 13.16
N LYS A 374 17.03 28.69 13.79
CA LYS A 374 17.29 28.46 15.23
C LYS A 374 18.79 28.45 15.55
N THR A 375 19.59 27.84 14.67
CA THR A 375 21.04 27.72 14.85
C THR A 375 21.81 28.90 14.24
N THR A 376 21.23 29.58 13.25
CA THR A 376 21.84 30.75 12.59
C THR A 376 20.88 31.94 12.49
N PRO A 377 20.49 32.58 13.62
CA PRO A 377 19.42 33.58 13.64
C PRO A 377 19.68 34.85 12.82
N SER A 378 20.96 35.17 12.56
CA SER A 378 21.39 36.33 11.77
C SER A 378 21.53 36.04 10.27
N ASN A 379 21.31 34.80 9.82
CA ASN A 379 21.51 34.43 8.42
C ASN A 379 20.40 35.03 7.52
N THR A 380 20.76 36.10 6.81
CA THR A 380 19.85 36.86 5.93
C THR A 380 19.26 36.00 4.80
N LEU A 381 20.06 35.14 4.16
CA LEU A 381 19.60 34.29 3.05
C LEU A 381 18.66 33.19 3.53
N ALA A 382 18.89 32.63 4.73
CA ALA A 382 18.01 31.64 5.34
C ALA A 382 16.64 32.24 5.68
N ARG A 383 16.61 33.43 6.30
CA ARG A 383 15.35 34.16 6.59
C ARG A 383 14.60 34.55 5.33
N TYR A 384 15.29 35.04 4.30
CA TYR A 384 14.68 35.31 3.00
C TYR A 384 14.05 34.03 2.41
N SER A 385 14.77 32.91 2.43
CA SER A 385 14.28 31.63 1.92
C SER A 385 13.08 31.10 2.71
N LEU A 386 13.06 31.31 4.04
CA LEU A 386 11.90 31.02 4.87
C LEU A 386 10.68 31.86 4.47
N GLY A 387 10.86 33.17 4.25
CA GLY A 387 9.77 34.03 3.79
C GLY A 387 9.20 33.58 2.44
N VAL A 388 10.06 33.17 1.51
CA VAL A 388 9.64 32.57 0.23
C VAL A 388 8.87 31.26 0.44
N ALA A 389 9.37 30.39 1.31
CA ALA A 389 8.74 29.10 1.64
C ALA A 389 7.36 29.27 2.28
N GLN A 390 7.24 30.18 3.24
CA GLN A 390 5.98 30.50 3.92
C GLN A 390 4.95 31.07 2.94
N LEU A 391 5.37 31.93 2.00
CA LEU A 391 4.48 32.45 0.98
C LEU A 391 3.93 31.33 0.09
N GLN A 392 4.78 30.42 -0.38
CA GLN A 392 4.36 29.24 -1.17
C GLN A 392 3.49 28.27 -0.36
N ALA A 393 3.69 28.19 0.96
CA ALA A 393 2.87 27.40 1.88
C ALA A 393 1.52 28.06 2.23
N GLY A 394 1.19 29.21 1.63
CA GLY A 394 -0.06 29.92 1.89
C GLY A 394 -0.08 30.72 3.20
N GLN A 395 1.09 31.10 3.72
CA GLN A 395 1.28 31.86 4.97
C GLN A 395 1.83 33.27 4.68
N PRO A 396 1.09 34.14 3.96
CA PRO A 396 1.63 35.41 3.47
C PRO A 396 1.98 36.40 4.61
N LYS A 397 1.26 36.36 5.74
CA LYS A 397 1.54 37.22 6.90
C LYS A 397 2.88 36.90 7.55
N ASP A 398 3.15 35.63 7.82
CA ASP A 398 4.43 35.18 8.40
C ASP A 398 5.57 35.42 7.42
N ALA A 399 5.33 35.14 6.14
CA ALA A 399 6.28 35.42 5.08
C ALA A 399 6.66 36.91 5.01
N LEU A 400 5.68 37.83 5.16
CA LEU A 400 5.96 39.27 5.12
C LEU A 400 6.86 39.69 6.29
N LYS A 401 6.60 39.17 7.49
CA LYS A 401 7.42 39.42 8.68
C LYS A 401 8.88 39.01 8.46
N GLU A 402 9.12 37.82 7.90
CA GLU A 402 10.49 37.36 7.63
C GLU A 402 11.17 38.18 6.53
N LEU A 403 10.44 38.57 5.48
CA LEU A 403 10.96 39.45 4.42
C LEU A 403 11.31 40.85 4.97
N GLU A 404 10.47 41.43 5.81
CA GLU A 404 10.72 42.73 6.45
C GLU A 404 11.94 42.70 7.37
N ALA A 405 12.15 41.60 8.10
CA ALA A 405 13.33 41.42 8.96
C ALA A 405 14.65 41.46 8.19
N VAL A 406 14.65 41.17 6.88
CA VAL A 406 15.83 41.19 6.01
C VAL A 406 15.84 42.37 5.03
N ALA A 407 14.97 43.37 5.22
CA ALA A 407 14.78 44.44 4.25
C ALA A 407 16.03 45.29 4.01
N ALA A 408 16.76 45.66 5.08
CA ALA A 408 17.95 46.51 4.97
C ALA A 408 19.07 45.86 4.12
N PRO A 409 19.52 44.62 4.41
CA PRO A 409 20.55 43.98 3.60
C PRO A 409 20.07 43.56 2.19
N MET A 410 18.77 43.35 1.98
CA MET A 410 18.22 42.91 0.68
C MET A 410 17.71 44.04 -0.22
N ARG A 411 17.77 45.30 0.23
CA ARG A 411 17.13 46.44 -0.46
C ARG A 411 17.58 46.69 -1.89
N SER A 412 18.80 46.26 -2.26
CA SER A 412 19.35 46.41 -3.61
C SER A 412 19.13 45.19 -4.50
N ILE A 413 18.48 44.13 -4.01
CA ILE A 413 18.26 42.88 -4.75
C ILE A 413 16.88 42.95 -5.42
N PRO A 414 16.79 42.95 -6.77
CA PRO A 414 15.51 43.00 -7.48
C PRO A 414 14.55 41.87 -7.11
N GLU A 415 15.06 40.64 -6.99
CA GLU A 415 14.29 39.43 -6.67
C GLU A 415 13.64 39.51 -5.29
N TYR A 416 14.27 40.20 -4.34
CA TYR A 416 13.68 40.44 -3.02
C TYR A 416 12.39 41.27 -3.13
N HIS A 417 12.41 42.34 -3.92
CA HIS A 417 11.23 43.19 -4.11
C HIS A 417 10.14 42.49 -4.93
N LEU A 418 10.49 41.60 -5.87
CA LEU A 418 9.50 40.75 -6.55
C LEU A 418 8.80 39.79 -5.58
N GLN A 419 9.53 39.19 -4.63
CA GLN A 419 8.90 38.34 -3.60
C GLN A 419 8.01 39.14 -2.66
N ARG A 420 8.40 40.37 -2.29
CA ARG A 420 7.51 41.27 -1.55
C ARG A 420 6.26 41.62 -2.34
N ALA A 421 6.38 41.87 -3.65
CA ALA A 421 5.23 42.17 -4.50
C ALA A 421 4.24 40.99 -4.53
N ARG A 422 4.75 39.76 -4.71
CA ARG A 422 3.92 38.54 -4.62
C ARG A 422 3.27 38.38 -3.25
N ASN A 423 3.99 38.71 -2.18
CA ASN A 423 3.46 38.66 -0.83
C ASN A 423 2.32 39.68 -0.62
N TYR A 424 2.51 40.93 -1.05
CA TYR A 424 1.47 41.96 -0.98
C TYR A 424 0.23 41.60 -1.80
N LEU A 425 0.37 40.98 -2.98
CA LEU A 425 -0.77 40.47 -3.74
C LEU A 425 -1.53 39.38 -2.97
N ALA A 426 -0.83 38.44 -2.35
CA ALA A 426 -1.46 37.40 -1.53
C ALA A 426 -2.21 37.97 -0.31
N LEU A 427 -1.85 39.17 0.13
CA LEU A 427 -2.54 39.93 1.18
C LEU A 427 -3.63 40.88 0.65
N GLY A 428 -3.87 40.93 -0.67
CA GLY A 428 -4.84 41.83 -1.30
C GLY A 428 -4.38 43.30 -1.36
N ARG A 429 -3.08 43.57 -1.20
CA ARG A 429 -2.47 44.92 -1.22
C ARG A 429 -1.88 45.25 -2.58
N GLY A 430 -2.75 45.45 -3.58
CA GLY A 430 -2.38 45.70 -4.98
C GLY A 430 -1.37 46.84 -5.18
N ASP A 431 -1.65 48.02 -4.65
CA ASP A 431 -0.79 49.20 -4.83
C ASP A 431 0.61 49.02 -4.24
N ASP A 432 0.72 48.34 -3.08
CA ASP A 432 2.02 48.04 -2.47
C ASP A 432 2.79 46.99 -3.28
N ALA A 433 2.08 46.03 -3.88
CA ALA A 433 2.69 45.07 -4.79
C ALA A 433 3.25 45.75 -6.05
N VAL A 434 2.49 46.68 -6.65
CA VAL A 434 2.93 47.46 -7.81
C VAL A 434 4.16 48.30 -7.45
N LYS A 435 4.17 48.99 -6.31
CA LYS A 435 5.34 49.75 -5.84
C LYS A 435 6.58 48.87 -5.67
N ALA A 436 6.43 47.70 -5.03
CA ALA A 436 7.53 46.77 -4.82
C ALA A 436 8.07 46.23 -6.16
N ALA A 437 7.19 45.79 -7.07
CA ALA A 437 7.62 45.31 -8.39
C ALA A 437 8.24 46.40 -9.27
N THR A 438 7.75 47.64 -9.17
CA THR A 438 8.35 48.81 -9.85
C THR A 438 9.76 49.08 -9.33
N THR A 439 9.95 48.95 -8.01
CA THR A 439 11.29 49.06 -7.40
C THR A 439 12.24 47.99 -7.95
N ALA A 440 11.77 46.75 -8.11
CA ALA A 440 12.57 45.68 -8.72
C ALA A 440 13.00 46.00 -10.15
N GLU A 441 12.09 46.54 -10.97
CA GLU A 441 12.36 46.95 -12.34
C GLU A 441 13.36 48.11 -12.42
N GLN A 442 13.22 49.13 -11.56
CA GLN A 442 14.12 50.28 -11.52
C GLN A 442 15.54 49.91 -11.07
N LEU A 443 15.67 48.97 -10.13
CA LEU A 443 16.98 48.48 -9.67
C LEU A 443 17.74 47.73 -10.76
N ALA A 444 17.03 47.05 -11.67
CA ALA A 444 17.63 46.33 -12.78
C ALA A 444 16.79 46.46 -14.07
N PRO A 445 16.89 47.58 -14.81
CA PRO A 445 16.02 47.84 -15.97
C PRO A 445 16.17 46.85 -17.13
N LYS A 446 17.34 46.20 -17.22
CA LYS A 446 17.67 45.14 -18.20
C LYS A 446 17.28 43.73 -17.72
N PHE A 447 16.83 43.58 -16.48
CA PHE A 447 16.40 42.29 -15.94
C PHE A 447 14.99 41.96 -16.39
N LEU A 448 14.88 41.20 -17.49
CA LEU A 448 13.59 40.85 -18.11
C LEU A 448 12.63 40.15 -17.13
N HIS A 449 13.15 39.36 -16.18
CA HIS A 449 12.32 38.70 -15.18
C HIS A 449 11.67 39.69 -14.19
N GLY A 450 12.34 40.81 -13.87
CA GLY A 450 11.77 41.90 -13.08
C GLY A 450 10.61 42.59 -13.79
N ARG A 451 10.78 42.85 -15.08
CA ARG A 451 9.74 43.46 -15.91
C ARG A 451 8.52 42.55 -16.11
N ILE A 452 8.73 41.27 -16.38
CA ILE A 452 7.64 40.27 -16.40
C ILE A 452 6.98 40.18 -15.03
N GLY A 453 7.77 40.21 -13.95
CA GLY A 453 7.26 40.21 -12.58
C GLY A 453 6.29 41.37 -12.32
N LEU A 454 6.63 42.58 -12.77
CA LEU A 454 5.75 43.74 -12.72
C LEU A 454 4.50 43.56 -13.59
N GLY A 455 4.63 43.03 -14.80
CA GLY A 455 3.49 42.69 -15.65
C GLY A 455 2.54 41.69 -14.99
N ASN A 456 3.08 40.63 -14.38
CA ASN A 456 2.29 39.63 -13.64
C ASN A 456 1.56 40.24 -12.46
N VAL A 457 2.20 41.21 -11.77
CA VAL A 457 1.57 41.93 -10.66
C VAL A 457 0.40 42.77 -11.15
N TYR A 458 0.56 43.51 -12.25
CA TYR A 458 -0.54 44.25 -12.86
C TYR A 458 -1.69 43.34 -13.32
N ASP A 459 -1.39 42.20 -13.94
CA ASP A 459 -2.41 41.28 -14.44
C ASP A 459 -3.22 40.66 -13.28
N LEU A 460 -2.55 40.29 -12.19
CA LEU A 460 -3.22 39.78 -10.97
C LEU A 460 -3.99 40.87 -10.21
N ASP A 461 -3.53 42.12 -10.27
CA ASP A 461 -4.21 43.31 -9.73
C ASP A 461 -5.35 43.83 -10.62
N ARG A 462 -5.74 43.06 -11.66
CA ARG A 462 -6.82 43.41 -12.62
C ARG A 462 -6.54 44.68 -13.44
N ARG A 463 -5.26 44.93 -13.75
CA ARG A 463 -4.75 46.00 -14.64
C ARG A 463 -4.14 45.40 -15.92
N PRO A 464 -4.96 44.83 -16.81
CA PRO A 464 -4.50 44.02 -17.92
C PRO A 464 -3.68 44.78 -18.98
N GLU A 465 -4.01 46.04 -19.27
CA GLU A 465 -3.33 46.81 -20.32
C GLU A 465 -1.93 47.24 -19.88
N GLU A 466 -1.78 47.62 -18.60
CA GLU A 466 -0.48 47.89 -18.00
C GLU A 466 0.39 46.63 -18.00
N ALA A 467 -0.20 45.46 -17.72
CA ALA A 467 0.50 44.18 -17.80
C ALA A 467 1.00 43.87 -19.21
N LEU A 468 0.13 43.99 -20.23
CA LEU A 468 0.47 43.77 -21.64
C LEU A 468 1.61 44.69 -22.08
N LYS A 469 1.58 45.97 -21.68
CA LYS A 469 2.66 46.92 -21.96
C LYS A 469 4.00 46.47 -21.37
N GLN A 470 4.01 45.91 -20.15
CA GLN A 470 5.25 45.39 -19.56
C GLN A 470 5.77 44.16 -20.29
N TYR A 471 4.89 43.24 -20.70
CA TYR A 471 5.29 42.07 -21.48
C TYR A 471 5.83 42.47 -22.86
N ASP A 472 5.18 43.42 -23.54
CA ASP A 472 5.63 43.96 -24.83
C ASP A 472 7.01 44.60 -24.71
N THR A 473 7.22 45.40 -23.66
CA THR A 473 8.51 46.01 -23.40
C THR A 473 9.59 44.96 -23.09
N ALA A 474 9.24 43.87 -22.40
CA ALA A 474 10.17 42.75 -22.18
C ALA A 474 10.56 42.04 -23.48
N LEU A 475 9.66 42.01 -24.46
CA LEU A 475 9.86 41.39 -25.78
C LEU A 475 10.61 42.29 -26.78
N GLN A 476 10.79 43.58 -26.51
CA GLN A 476 11.54 44.49 -27.39
C GLN A 476 13.05 44.14 -27.46
N GLY A 477 13.62 43.57 -26.40
CA GLY A 477 15.02 43.15 -26.36
C GLY A 477 15.27 41.75 -26.96
N ASP A 478 14.34 40.83 -26.73
CA ASP A 478 14.33 39.48 -27.29
C ASP A 478 12.87 39.08 -27.56
N GLY A 479 12.45 39.19 -28.83
CA GLY A 479 11.08 38.87 -29.26
C GLY A 479 10.72 37.40 -29.08
N ARG A 480 11.72 36.52 -28.90
CA ARG A 480 11.54 35.08 -28.67
C ARG A 480 11.69 34.69 -27.20
N TYR A 481 11.73 35.66 -26.28
CA TYR A 481 11.87 35.37 -24.86
C TYR A 481 10.63 34.63 -24.32
N GLY A 482 10.74 33.30 -24.23
CA GLY A 482 9.65 32.39 -23.90
C GLY A 482 8.82 32.77 -22.68
N PRO A 483 9.41 33.16 -21.53
CA PRO A 483 8.66 33.58 -20.36
C PRO A 483 7.75 34.80 -20.59
N ALA A 484 8.19 35.77 -21.39
CA ALA A 484 7.37 36.95 -21.72
C ALA A 484 6.23 36.59 -22.69
N ILE A 485 6.51 35.73 -23.68
CA ILE A 485 5.48 35.19 -24.59
C ILE A 485 4.39 34.48 -23.78
N ALA A 486 4.78 33.57 -22.87
CA ALA A 486 3.85 32.83 -22.04
C ALA A 486 3.01 33.74 -21.13
N ALA A 487 3.64 34.74 -20.50
CA ALA A 487 2.95 35.71 -19.65
C ALA A 487 1.93 36.54 -20.44
N LYS A 488 2.31 37.06 -21.62
CA LYS A 488 1.42 37.82 -22.50
C LYS A 488 0.25 36.98 -23.01
N VAL A 489 0.53 35.77 -23.51
CA VAL A 489 -0.52 34.84 -23.98
C VAL A 489 -1.48 34.50 -22.84
N GLY A 490 -0.96 34.21 -21.65
CA GLY A 490 -1.78 33.93 -20.47
C GLY A 490 -2.69 35.10 -20.09
N ALA A 491 -2.17 36.32 -20.12
CA ALA A 491 -2.95 37.53 -19.85
C ALA A 491 -4.06 37.76 -20.89
N LEU A 492 -3.75 37.61 -22.19
CA LEU A 492 -4.74 37.74 -23.27
C LEU A 492 -5.84 36.68 -23.16
N VAL A 493 -5.48 35.42 -22.87
CA VAL A 493 -6.46 34.33 -22.68
C VAL A 493 -7.37 34.59 -21.47
N ARG A 494 -6.82 35.06 -20.34
CA ARG A 494 -7.62 35.44 -19.16
C ARG A 494 -8.63 36.56 -19.45
N GLN A 495 -8.29 37.47 -20.37
CA GLN A 495 -9.17 38.55 -20.83
C GLN A 495 -10.13 38.13 -21.95
N ASN A 496 -10.17 36.85 -22.32
CA ASN A 496 -10.95 36.34 -23.44
C ASN A 496 -10.56 36.95 -24.81
N ARG A 497 -9.30 37.42 -24.96
CA ARG A 497 -8.72 38.00 -26.18
C ARG A 497 -7.90 36.97 -26.96
N VAL A 498 -8.50 35.80 -27.22
CA VAL A 498 -7.78 34.63 -27.79
C VAL A 498 -7.29 34.90 -29.22
N ASP A 499 -8.05 35.63 -30.04
CA ASP A 499 -7.64 36.02 -31.40
C ASP A 499 -6.34 36.83 -31.42
N GLU A 500 -6.17 37.74 -30.46
CA GLU A 500 -4.93 38.52 -30.33
C GLU A 500 -3.76 37.64 -29.91
N ALA A 501 -4.00 36.67 -29.02
CA ALA A 501 -2.99 35.70 -28.63
C ALA A 501 -2.57 34.81 -29.82
N ILE A 502 -3.51 34.38 -30.66
CA ILE A 502 -3.23 33.62 -31.89
C ILE A 502 -2.36 34.44 -32.84
N ARG A 503 -2.74 35.70 -33.13
CA ARG A 503 -1.96 36.59 -34.00
C ARG A 503 -0.55 36.80 -33.46
N PHE A 504 -0.43 37.04 -32.15
CA PHE A 504 0.85 37.25 -31.47
C PHE A 504 1.76 36.01 -31.55
N VAL A 505 1.26 34.83 -31.19
CA VAL A 505 2.05 33.58 -31.26
C VAL A 505 2.41 33.24 -32.69
N THR A 506 1.53 33.50 -33.66
CA THR A 506 1.82 33.29 -35.10
C THR A 506 2.93 34.22 -35.58
N ALA A 507 2.93 35.49 -35.15
CA ALA A 507 3.93 36.47 -35.56
C ALA A 507 5.32 36.23 -34.94
N GLN A 508 5.38 35.67 -33.73
CA GLN A 508 6.64 35.37 -33.03
C GLN A 508 7.16 33.95 -33.22
N GLY A 509 6.30 33.03 -33.67
CA GLY A 509 6.57 31.59 -33.69
C GLY A 509 7.57 31.17 -34.77
N ASP A 510 8.52 30.32 -34.39
CA ASP A 510 9.37 29.63 -35.36
C ASP A 510 8.58 28.50 -36.05
N PRO A 511 8.49 28.46 -37.39
CA PRO A 511 7.79 27.41 -38.12
C PRO A 511 8.31 25.99 -37.89
N GLN A 512 9.51 25.84 -37.30
CA GLN A 512 10.15 24.57 -36.96
C GLN A 512 10.15 24.28 -35.43
N ASP A 513 9.61 25.16 -34.60
CA ASP A 513 9.47 24.91 -33.16
C ASP A 513 8.16 24.17 -32.87
N ALA A 514 8.28 22.87 -32.59
CA ALA A 514 7.16 22.00 -32.23
C ALA A 514 6.36 22.51 -31.02
N GLN A 515 7.02 23.13 -30.02
CA GLN A 515 6.33 23.66 -28.84
C GLN A 515 5.52 24.92 -29.16
N ALA A 516 6.06 25.82 -29.99
CA ALA A 516 5.33 27.00 -30.44
C ALA A 516 4.08 26.62 -31.26
N ILE A 517 4.19 25.63 -32.14
CA ILE A 517 3.07 25.13 -32.93
C ILE A 517 2.02 24.44 -32.03
N SER A 518 2.47 23.68 -31.01
CA SER A 518 1.55 23.08 -30.03
C SER A 518 0.79 24.15 -29.23
N ARG A 519 1.47 25.22 -28.78
CA ARG A 519 0.83 26.38 -28.13
C ARG A 519 -0.25 27.00 -29.03
N LEU A 520 0.03 27.16 -30.32
CA LEU A 520 -0.95 27.65 -31.30
C LEU A 520 -2.17 26.72 -31.41
N GLY A 521 -1.94 25.39 -31.41
CA GLY A 521 -3.02 24.40 -31.38
C GLY A 521 -3.92 24.54 -30.15
N HIS A 522 -3.35 24.79 -28.97
CA HIS A 522 -4.12 25.06 -27.75
C HIS A 522 -4.96 26.34 -27.86
N LEU A 523 -4.42 27.40 -28.47
CA LEU A 523 -5.14 28.65 -28.69
C LEU A 523 -6.29 28.47 -29.70
N TYR A 524 -6.07 27.77 -30.81
CA TYR A 524 -7.17 27.44 -31.74
C TYR A 524 -8.28 26.65 -31.07
N ARG A 525 -7.94 25.69 -30.20
CA ARG A 525 -8.95 24.93 -29.43
C ARG A 525 -9.74 25.84 -28.48
N LEU A 526 -9.07 26.77 -27.79
CA LEU A 526 -9.74 27.75 -26.93
C LEU A 526 -10.62 28.72 -27.72
N ASN A 527 -10.23 29.04 -28.96
CA ASN A 527 -11.00 29.87 -29.88
C ASN A 527 -12.13 29.12 -30.60
N ASN A 528 -12.43 27.89 -30.17
CA ASN A 528 -13.43 27.01 -30.80
C ASN A 528 -13.17 26.70 -32.29
N GLU A 529 -11.89 26.57 -32.66
CA GLU A 529 -11.42 26.20 -34.01
C GLU A 529 -10.78 24.79 -34.01
N PRO A 530 -11.55 23.70 -33.80
CA PRO A 530 -11.00 22.36 -33.56
C PRO A 530 -10.17 21.81 -34.72
N ARG A 531 -10.54 22.12 -35.97
CA ARG A 531 -9.79 21.66 -37.16
C ARG A 531 -8.39 22.26 -37.23
N LYS A 532 -8.26 23.57 -36.97
CA LYS A 532 -6.96 24.24 -36.94
C LYS A 532 -6.13 23.79 -35.75
N ALA A 533 -6.78 23.51 -34.62
CA ALA A 533 -6.13 22.92 -33.46
C ALA A 533 -5.54 21.54 -33.79
N GLU A 534 -6.32 20.65 -34.41
CA GLU A 534 -5.87 19.33 -34.84
C GLU A 534 -4.68 19.42 -35.80
N GLU A 535 -4.77 20.27 -36.82
CA GLU A 535 -3.72 20.48 -37.81
C GLU A 535 -2.42 20.96 -37.16
N ALA A 536 -2.52 21.93 -36.24
CA ALA A 536 -1.38 22.44 -35.48
C ALA A 536 -0.74 21.34 -34.61
N PHE A 537 -1.53 20.59 -33.82
CA PHE A 537 -0.97 19.51 -33.01
C PHE A 537 -0.34 18.41 -33.87
N ARG A 538 -0.99 17.96 -34.95
CA ARG A 538 -0.41 16.97 -35.87
C ARG A 538 0.86 17.49 -36.54
N ARG A 539 0.94 18.78 -36.84
CA ARG A 539 2.17 19.41 -37.37
C ARG A 539 3.28 19.44 -36.32
N ALA A 540 2.98 19.80 -35.07
CA ALA A 540 3.94 19.74 -33.98
C ALA A 540 4.49 18.31 -33.81
N LEU A 541 3.63 17.28 -33.93
CA LEU A 541 4.03 15.87 -33.86
C LEU A 541 4.83 15.37 -35.06
N ARG A 542 4.78 16.04 -36.21
CA ARG A 542 5.70 15.72 -37.33
C ARG A 542 7.13 16.20 -37.07
N LEU A 543 7.28 17.23 -36.23
CA LEU A 543 8.59 17.78 -35.86
C LEU A 543 9.15 17.11 -34.61
N ASN A 544 8.28 16.74 -33.67
CA ASN A 544 8.60 15.96 -32.48
C ASN A 544 7.44 15.02 -32.15
N ASP A 545 7.54 13.77 -32.56
CA ASP A 545 6.52 12.73 -32.41
C ASP A 545 6.27 12.31 -30.95
N HIS A 546 7.24 12.53 -30.06
CA HIS A 546 7.14 12.26 -28.63
C HIS A 546 6.64 13.45 -27.81
N LEU A 547 6.25 14.58 -28.43
CA LEU A 547 5.76 15.75 -27.69
C LEU A 547 4.44 15.46 -26.94
N VAL A 548 4.55 15.20 -25.63
CA VAL A 548 3.45 14.75 -24.78
C VAL A 548 2.30 15.75 -24.76
N GLU A 549 2.56 17.05 -24.68
CA GLU A 549 1.51 18.07 -24.63
C GLU A 549 0.62 18.03 -25.87
N ALA A 550 1.21 17.88 -27.06
CA ALA A 550 0.48 17.82 -28.32
C ALA A 550 -0.32 16.51 -28.46
N ARG A 551 0.24 15.36 -28.06
CA ARG A 551 -0.49 14.07 -28.03
C ARG A 551 -1.65 14.13 -27.05
N TYR A 552 -1.42 14.64 -25.84
CA TYR A 552 -2.44 14.76 -24.81
C TYR A 552 -3.58 15.69 -25.26
N ALA A 553 -3.25 16.81 -25.92
CA ALA A 553 -4.24 17.72 -26.48
C ALA A 553 -5.06 17.10 -27.62
N LEU A 554 -4.43 16.31 -28.50
CA LEU A 554 -5.13 15.56 -29.54
C LEU A 554 -6.07 14.51 -28.95
N ALA A 555 -5.67 13.80 -27.90
CA ALA A 555 -6.56 12.86 -27.22
C ALA A 555 -7.81 13.55 -26.64
N ARG A 556 -7.65 14.76 -26.06
CA ARG A 556 -8.79 15.56 -25.61
C ARG A 556 -9.70 15.97 -26.77
N LEU A 557 -9.11 16.46 -27.86
CA LEU A 557 -9.86 16.87 -29.04
C LEU A 557 -10.64 15.70 -29.67
N ALA A 558 -10.02 14.52 -29.75
CA ALA A 558 -10.66 13.30 -30.20
C ALA A 558 -11.89 12.96 -29.32
N LEU A 559 -11.84 13.17 -28.01
CA LEU A 559 -12.99 12.96 -27.13
C LEU A 559 -14.09 14.01 -27.31
N ASP A 560 -13.73 15.28 -27.52
CA ASP A 560 -14.68 16.34 -27.86
C ASP A 560 -15.43 15.99 -29.17
N GLU A 561 -14.74 15.34 -30.10
CA GLU A 561 -15.29 14.79 -31.36
C GLU A 561 -15.92 13.39 -31.22
N LYS A 562 -16.04 12.86 -30.00
CA LYS A 562 -16.61 11.53 -29.69
C LYS A 562 -15.85 10.34 -30.28
N LYS A 563 -14.57 10.51 -30.64
CA LYS A 563 -13.64 9.47 -31.11
C LYS A 563 -12.86 8.84 -29.94
N GLU A 564 -13.58 8.20 -29.03
CA GLU A 564 -13.00 7.66 -27.77
C GLU A 564 -11.91 6.60 -28.02
N ALA A 565 -12.04 5.76 -29.05
CA ALA A 565 -11.02 4.76 -29.39
C ALA A 565 -9.68 5.38 -29.83
N GLU A 566 -9.72 6.47 -30.58
CA GLU A 566 -8.53 7.23 -30.98
C GLU A 566 -7.87 7.87 -29.75
N ALA A 567 -8.68 8.49 -28.88
CA ALA A 567 -8.18 9.08 -27.64
C ALA A 567 -7.51 8.06 -26.72
N LEU A 568 -8.10 6.88 -26.55
CA LEU A 568 -7.51 5.80 -25.77
C LEU A 568 -6.17 5.35 -26.35
N ALA A 569 -6.08 5.16 -27.67
CA ALA A 569 -4.83 4.76 -28.32
C ALA A 569 -3.72 5.79 -28.09
N ILE A 570 -4.03 7.08 -28.22
CA ILE A 570 -3.06 8.16 -28.00
C ILE A 570 -2.61 8.19 -26.53
N LEU A 571 -3.54 8.17 -25.57
CA LEU A 571 -3.22 8.22 -24.13
C LEU A 571 -2.42 6.99 -23.68
N GLN A 572 -2.77 5.80 -24.18
CA GLN A 572 -2.02 4.57 -23.90
C GLN A 572 -0.59 4.67 -24.44
N GLY A 573 -0.42 5.24 -25.64
CA GLY A 573 0.90 5.51 -26.21
C GLY A 573 1.74 6.46 -25.34
N ILE A 574 1.14 7.52 -24.79
CA ILE A 574 1.85 8.43 -23.87
C ILE A 574 2.28 7.69 -22.60
N ILE A 575 1.42 6.85 -22.01
CA ILE A 575 1.78 6.08 -20.80
C ILE A 575 2.86 5.03 -21.08
N ASN A 576 2.91 4.46 -22.28
CA ASN A 576 3.96 3.52 -22.64
C ASN A 576 5.34 4.21 -22.74
N ASP A 577 5.38 5.41 -23.32
CA ASP A 577 6.61 6.19 -23.47
C ASP A 577 7.03 6.86 -22.15
N GLU A 578 6.05 7.38 -21.40
CA GLU A 578 6.22 8.04 -20.10
C GLU A 578 5.32 7.41 -19.03
N PRO A 579 5.74 6.27 -18.42
CA PRO A 579 4.93 5.52 -17.45
C PRO A 579 4.55 6.28 -16.18
N ARG A 580 5.13 7.48 -15.97
CA ARG A 580 4.93 8.32 -14.77
C ARG A 580 4.17 9.62 -15.07
N HIS A 581 3.66 9.81 -16.29
CA HIS A 581 2.93 11.02 -16.65
C HIS A 581 1.52 11.06 -16.01
N VAL A 582 1.43 11.70 -14.83
CA VAL A 582 0.24 11.74 -13.98
C VAL A 582 -1.03 12.20 -14.72
N PRO A 583 -1.04 13.31 -15.49
CA PRO A 583 -2.27 13.78 -16.14
C PRO A 583 -2.86 12.74 -17.10
N THR A 584 -2.02 12.06 -17.87
CA THR A 584 -2.45 11.00 -18.79
C THR A 584 -3.01 9.82 -18.03
N ALA A 585 -2.37 9.42 -16.93
CA ALA A 585 -2.79 8.28 -16.14
C ALA A 585 -4.17 8.53 -15.50
N LEU A 586 -4.37 9.72 -14.92
CA LEU A 586 -5.67 10.14 -14.39
C LEU A 586 -6.75 10.19 -15.48
N PHE A 587 -6.40 10.70 -16.66
CA PHE A 587 -7.35 10.80 -17.75
C PHE A 587 -7.76 9.41 -18.29
N LEU A 588 -6.78 8.55 -18.49
CA LEU A 588 -6.99 7.17 -18.93
C LEU A 588 -7.81 6.38 -17.90
N ALA A 589 -7.52 6.55 -16.61
CA ALA A 589 -8.29 5.99 -15.52
C ALA A 589 -9.74 6.49 -15.49
N ALA A 590 -9.98 7.77 -15.76
CA ALA A 590 -11.33 8.32 -15.86
C ALA A 590 -12.12 7.71 -17.04
N LEU A 591 -11.48 7.53 -18.20
CA LEU A 591 -12.10 6.83 -19.35
C LEU A 591 -12.41 5.37 -19.02
N TYR A 592 -11.47 4.64 -18.40
CA TYR A 592 -11.71 3.28 -17.95
C TYR A 592 -12.83 3.19 -16.91
N THR A 593 -12.94 4.19 -16.02
CA THR A 593 -14.04 4.29 -15.07
C THR A 593 -15.39 4.43 -15.76
N ARG A 594 -15.48 5.26 -16.83
CA ARG A 594 -16.71 5.39 -17.64
C ARG A 594 -17.11 4.09 -18.31
N GLN A 595 -16.13 3.28 -18.72
CA GLN A 595 -16.34 1.95 -19.30
C GLN A 595 -16.54 0.84 -18.25
N ALA A 596 -16.58 1.18 -16.95
CA ALA A 596 -16.59 0.23 -15.83
C ALA A 596 -15.42 -0.78 -15.82
N ARG A 597 -14.29 -0.39 -16.43
CA ARG A 597 -13.03 -1.17 -16.50
C ARG A 597 -12.10 -0.81 -15.34
N TYR A 598 -12.58 -0.98 -14.11
CA TYR A 598 -11.91 -0.46 -12.91
C TYR A 598 -10.49 -1.03 -12.72
N ASP A 599 -10.28 -2.32 -12.94
CA ASP A 599 -8.97 -2.95 -12.74
C ASP A 599 -7.88 -2.37 -13.63
N GLN A 600 -8.22 -1.96 -14.85
CA GLN A 600 -7.27 -1.32 -15.75
C GLN A 600 -6.95 0.11 -15.31
N GLY A 601 -7.98 0.86 -14.87
CA GLY A 601 -7.77 2.16 -14.24
C GLY A 601 -6.87 2.05 -13.00
N ILE A 602 -7.12 1.05 -12.14
CA ILE A 602 -6.33 0.77 -10.94
C ILE A 602 -4.89 0.46 -11.31
N ALA A 603 -4.63 -0.48 -12.23
CA ALA A 603 -3.28 -0.87 -12.64
C ALA A 603 -2.45 0.31 -13.16
N ILE A 604 -3.08 1.20 -13.94
CA ILE A 604 -2.43 2.40 -14.47
C ILE A 604 -2.05 3.36 -13.35
N LEU A 605 -3.01 3.67 -12.47
CA LEU A 605 -2.74 4.62 -11.38
C LEU A 605 -1.80 4.04 -10.33
N GLU A 606 -1.86 2.74 -10.04
CA GLU A 606 -0.94 2.05 -9.11
C GLU A 606 0.51 2.15 -9.60
N ASN A 607 0.76 1.99 -10.91
CA ASN A 607 2.10 2.13 -11.47
C ASN A 607 2.66 3.55 -11.27
N VAL A 608 1.86 4.57 -11.56
CA VAL A 608 2.26 5.98 -11.35
C VAL A 608 2.45 6.28 -9.85
N ALA A 609 1.59 5.71 -9.02
CA ALA A 609 1.60 5.88 -7.57
C ALA A 609 2.85 5.32 -6.88
N GLN A 610 3.62 4.44 -7.53
CA GLN A 610 4.92 3.99 -6.99
C GLN A 610 5.95 5.12 -6.97
N ALA A 611 5.88 6.04 -7.95
CA ALA A 611 6.81 7.16 -8.06
C ALA A 611 6.36 8.39 -7.26
N THR A 612 5.06 8.65 -7.19
CA THR A 612 4.46 9.81 -6.50
C THR A 612 3.39 9.39 -5.49
N PRO A 613 3.75 8.61 -4.44
CA PRO A 613 2.78 7.94 -3.58
C PRO A 613 1.88 8.89 -2.77
N GLN A 614 2.27 10.14 -2.60
CA GLN A 614 1.58 11.12 -1.73
C GLN A 614 0.75 12.16 -2.50
N LEU A 615 0.69 12.09 -3.83
CA LEU A 615 -0.07 13.08 -4.60
C LEU A 615 -1.58 12.95 -4.32
N PRO A 616 -2.26 13.97 -3.73
CA PRO A 616 -3.63 13.84 -3.25
C PRO A 616 -4.64 13.46 -4.34
N GLU A 617 -4.50 14.00 -5.55
CA GLU A 617 -5.38 13.74 -6.69
C GLU A 617 -5.30 12.27 -7.11
N LEU A 618 -4.09 11.72 -7.15
CA LEU A 618 -3.84 10.32 -7.52
C LEU A 618 -4.35 9.36 -6.46
N VAL A 619 -4.09 9.66 -5.18
CA VAL A 619 -4.58 8.88 -4.04
C VAL A 619 -6.11 8.86 -4.01
N THR A 620 -6.75 10.01 -4.25
CA THR A 620 -8.21 10.15 -4.29
C THR A 620 -8.82 9.36 -5.46
N ALA A 621 -8.25 9.48 -6.66
CA ALA A 621 -8.72 8.75 -7.85
C ALA A 621 -8.56 7.22 -7.70
N LEU A 622 -7.44 6.76 -7.14
CA LEU A 622 -7.23 5.34 -6.81
C LEU A 622 -8.26 4.84 -5.78
N ALA A 623 -8.48 5.60 -4.71
CA ALA A 623 -9.45 5.23 -3.69
C ALA A 623 -10.88 5.12 -4.27
N ASP A 624 -11.30 6.08 -5.11
CA ASP A 624 -12.59 6.01 -5.80
C ASP A 624 -12.69 4.80 -6.73
N LEU A 625 -11.63 4.46 -7.45
CA LEU A 625 -11.58 3.27 -8.29
C LEU A 625 -11.63 1.97 -7.49
N TYR A 626 -10.90 1.87 -6.37
CA TYR A 626 -10.98 0.73 -5.47
C TYR A 626 -12.39 0.58 -4.90
N LEU A 627 -13.05 1.67 -4.49
CA LEU A 627 -14.44 1.66 -4.02
C LEU A 627 -15.39 1.12 -5.09
N LYS A 628 -15.28 1.61 -6.33
CA LYS A 628 -16.10 1.17 -7.47
C LYS A 628 -15.82 -0.29 -7.86
N GLY A 629 -14.58 -0.74 -7.70
CA GLY A 629 -14.16 -2.14 -7.88
C GLY A 629 -14.50 -3.06 -6.70
N GLY A 630 -15.05 -2.54 -5.60
CA GLY A 630 -15.37 -3.33 -4.39
C GLY A 630 -14.15 -3.69 -3.52
N ARG A 631 -12.98 -3.12 -3.79
CA ARG A 631 -11.72 -3.30 -3.05
C ARG A 631 -11.65 -2.35 -1.86
N TYR A 632 -12.56 -2.50 -0.90
CA TYR A 632 -12.72 -1.52 0.18
C TYR A 632 -11.52 -1.44 1.14
N ASP A 633 -10.82 -2.55 1.39
CA ASP A 633 -9.61 -2.56 2.22
C ASP A 633 -8.49 -1.74 1.58
N ASP A 634 -8.27 -1.90 0.28
CA ASP A 634 -7.29 -1.12 -0.47
C ASP A 634 -7.65 0.36 -0.49
N ALA A 635 -8.94 0.68 -0.64
CA ALA A 635 -9.43 2.06 -0.55
C ALA A 635 -9.11 2.69 0.82
N VAL A 636 -9.39 1.99 1.94
CA VAL A 636 -9.06 2.46 3.30
C VAL A 636 -7.56 2.67 3.44
N ALA A 637 -6.76 1.64 3.12
CA ALA A 637 -5.30 1.70 3.27
C ALA A 637 -4.68 2.86 2.49
N ARG A 638 -5.22 3.13 1.29
CA ARG A 638 -4.70 4.18 0.40
C ARG A 638 -5.10 5.59 0.84
N ILE A 639 -6.35 5.79 1.27
CA ILE A 639 -6.88 7.14 1.56
C ILE A 639 -6.65 7.59 3.02
N SER A 640 -6.50 6.66 3.96
CA SER A 640 -6.32 6.96 5.39
C SER A 640 -5.13 7.89 5.69
N PRO A 641 -3.93 7.71 5.10
CA PRO A 641 -2.80 8.62 5.34
C PRO A 641 -3.09 10.05 4.86
N LEU A 642 -3.79 10.20 3.73
CA LEU A 642 -4.16 11.51 3.18
C LEU A 642 -5.15 12.23 4.10
N VAL A 643 -6.16 11.54 4.62
CA VAL A 643 -7.13 12.11 5.58
C VAL A 643 -6.45 12.48 6.91
N ALA A 644 -5.46 11.71 7.35
CA ALA A 644 -4.68 12.03 8.56
C ALA A 644 -3.83 13.30 8.37
N ALA A 645 -3.20 13.45 7.19
CA ALA A 645 -2.39 14.61 6.84
C ALA A 645 -3.25 15.87 6.56
N GLN A 646 -4.46 15.70 6.02
CA GLN A 646 -5.37 16.77 5.66
C GLN A 646 -6.77 16.53 6.29
N PRO A 647 -6.94 16.77 7.60
CA PRO A 647 -8.19 16.44 8.29
C PRO A 647 -9.43 17.16 7.76
N SER A 648 -9.26 18.33 7.13
CA SER A 648 -10.33 19.13 6.53
C SER A 648 -10.68 18.75 5.09
N ALA A 649 -9.98 17.80 4.46
CA ALA A 649 -10.23 17.40 3.08
C ALA A 649 -11.54 16.60 2.96
N VAL A 650 -12.59 17.27 2.46
CA VAL A 650 -13.96 16.73 2.37
C VAL A 650 -14.04 15.46 1.51
N THR A 651 -13.59 15.51 0.25
CA THR A 651 -13.72 14.37 -0.69
C THR A 651 -12.96 13.13 -0.22
N PRO A 652 -11.66 13.19 0.13
CA PRO A 652 -10.93 12.03 0.67
C PRO A 652 -11.61 11.41 1.90
N ARG A 653 -12.15 12.25 2.81
CA ARG A 653 -12.83 11.78 4.01
C ARG A 653 -14.18 11.12 3.70
N MET A 654 -14.95 11.65 2.75
CA MET A 654 -16.16 10.99 2.27
C MET A 654 -15.86 9.63 1.62
N LEU A 655 -14.79 9.52 0.82
CA LEU A 655 -14.36 8.24 0.25
C LEU A 655 -13.95 7.25 1.34
N LEU A 656 -13.21 7.69 2.36
CA LEU A 656 -12.86 6.84 3.51
C LEU A 656 -14.11 6.34 4.25
N GLY A 657 -15.08 7.22 4.52
CA GLY A 657 -16.35 6.84 5.14
C GLY A 657 -17.13 5.85 4.26
N THR A 658 -17.13 6.06 2.95
CA THR A 658 -17.76 5.15 1.96
C THR A 658 -17.06 3.79 1.93
N ALA A 659 -15.74 3.75 2.12
CA ALA A 659 -14.97 2.52 2.19
C ALA A 659 -15.35 1.72 3.44
N PHE A 660 -15.44 2.37 4.60
CA PHE A 660 -15.90 1.71 5.83
C PHE A 660 -17.36 1.25 5.74
N LEU A 661 -18.22 2.04 5.08
CA LEU A 661 -19.59 1.65 4.80
C LEU A 661 -19.63 0.37 3.93
N GLY A 662 -18.82 0.31 2.87
CA GLY A 662 -18.67 -0.87 2.01
C GLY A 662 -18.13 -2.10 2.75
N LYS A 663 -17.21 -1.91 3.71
CA LYS A 663 -16.70 -2.97 4.60
C LYS A 663 -17.72 -3.50 5.61
N GLY A 664 -18.89 -2.89 5.72
CA GLY A 664 -19.86 -3.26 6.76
C GLY A 664 -19.51 -2.71 8.14
N ASN A 665 -18.68 -1.66 8.25
CA ASN A 665 -18.33 -1.00 9.51
C ASN A 665 -19.03 0.36 9.63
N PRO A 666 -20.32 0.40 10.04
CA PRO A 666 -21.08 1.63 10.10
C PRO A 666 -20.52 2.62 11.14
N SER A 667 -19.90 2.15 12.22
CA SER A 667 -19.37 3.02 13.27
C SER A 667 -18.24 3.92 12.77
N GLU A 668 -17.24 3.36 12.07
CA GLU A 668 -16.18 4.17 11.48
C GLU A 668 -16.69 5.02 10.31
N ALA A 669 -17.63 4.52 9.52
CA ALA A 669 -18.25 5.31 8.45
C ALA A 669 -18.93 6.58 8.98
N ILE A 670 -19.77 6.44 10.02
CA ILE A 670 -20.48 7.54 10.69
C ILE A 670 -19.48 8.58 11.22
N LYS A 671 -18.41 8.14 11.87
CA LYS A 671 -17.35 9.03 12.38
C LYS A 671 -16.73 9.88 11.28
N GLN A 672 -16.48 9.30 10.10
CA GLN A 672 -15.94 10.06 8.96
C GLN A 672 -16.96 11.06 8.43
N PHE A 673 -18.23 10.66 8.26
CA PHE A 673 -19.29 11.53 7.74
C PHE A 673 -19.65 12.67 8.72
N GLU A 674 -19.60 12.43 10.04
CA GLU A 674 -19.71 13.47 11.07
C GLU A 674 -18.60 14.51 10.94
N ALA A 675 -17.36 14.07 10.75
CA ALA A 675 -16.24 14.98 10.56
C ALA A 675 -16.36 15.78 9.25
N VAL A 676 -16.94 15.22 8.19
CA VAL A 676 -17.31 15.97 6.98
C VAL A 676 -18.35 17.05 7.31
N ASN A 677 -19.41 16.74 8.06
CA ASN A 677 -20.45 17.70 8.44
C ASN A 677 -19.93 18.87 9.29
N ARG A 678 -18.86 18.66 10.08
CA ARG A 678 -18.21 19.75 10.83
C ARG A 678 -17.49 20.76 9.93
N VAL A 679 -17.02 20.32 8.76
CA VAL A 679 -16.33 21.17 7.78
C VAL A 679 -17.32 21.76 6.78
N SER A 680 -18.28 20.95 6.31
CA SER A 680 -19.29 21.34 5.34
C SER A 680 -20.62 20.66 5.67
N ALA A 681 -21.52 21.42 6.29
CA ALA A 681 -22.82 20.95 6.75
C ALA A 681 -23.87 20.84 5.63
N ASP A 682 -23.59 21.37 4.43
CA ASP A 682 -24.58 21.49 3.34
C ASP A 682 -24.25 20.58 2.16
N LEU A 683 -23.79 19.35 2.43
CA LEU A 683 -23.46 18.36 1.40
C LEU A 683 -24.52 17.25 1.33
N PRO A 684 -25.46 17.29 0.37
CA PRO A 684 -26.52 16.29 0.24
C PRO A 684 -25.99 14.85 0.17
N ALA A 685 -24.88 14.64 -0.58
CA ALA A 685 -24.27 13.33 -0.74
C ALA A 685 -23.74 12.76 0.59
N ASN A 686 -23.18 13.60 1.47
CA ASN A 686 -22.71 13.14 2.78
C ASN A 686 -23.89 12.76 3.70
N HIS A 687 -24.99 13.53 3.65
CA HIS A 687 -26.21 13.23 4.40
C HIS A 687 -26.82 11.89 3.96
N TYR A 688 -26.83 11.63 2.64
CA TYR A 688 -27.26 10.35 2.10
C TYR A 688 -26.39 9.18 2.61
N LEU A 689 -25.06 9.31 2.51
CA LEU A 689 -24.13 8.27 2.98
C LEU A 689 -24.22 8.05 4.49
N MET A 690 -24.42 9.10 5.27
CA MET A 690 -24.69 9.02 6.70
C MET A 690 -25.98 8.24 6.98
N GLY A 691 -27.06 8.57 6.28
CA GLY A 691 -28.33 7.83 6.38
C GLY A 691 -28.15 6.35 6.10
N ARG A 692 -27.40 6.00 5.04
CA ARG A 692 -27.07 4.60 4.72
C ARG A 692 -26.21 3.90 5.78
N ALA A 693 -25.26 4.60 6.38
CA ALA A 693 -24.46 4.04 7.47
C ALA A 693 -25.31 3.77 8.73
N LEU A 694 -26.29 4.62 9.00
CA LEU A 694 -27.26 4.43 10.09
C LEU A 694 -28.20 3.26 9.82
N LEU A 695 -28.69 3.10 8.58
CA LEU A 695 -29.47 1.92 8.19
C LEU A 695 -28.68 0.63 8.41
N LEU A 696 -27.41 0.61 7.99
CA LEU A 696 -26.54 -0.55 8.19
C LEU A 696 -26.32 -0.85 9.69
N ARG A 697 -26.33 0.17 10.55
CA ARG A 697 -26.29 0.05 12.02
C ARG A 697 -27.62 -0.43 12.62
N GLY A 698 -28.71 -0.40 11.87
CA GLY A 698 -30.08 -0.70 12.34
C GLY A 698 -30.82 0.51 12.93
N ASP A 699 -30.26 1.72 12.81
CA ASP A 699 -30.83 2.96 13.31
C ASP A 699 -31.73 3.61 12.23
N VAL A 700 -32.93 3.05 12.07
CA VAL A 700 -33.88 3.47 11.02
C VAL A 700 -34.38 4.89 11.23
N GLU A 701 -34.61 5.30 12.49
CA GLU A 701 -35.09 6.64 12.81
C GLU A 701 -34.02 7.70 12.51
N GLY A 702 -32.77 7.46 12.95
CA GLY A 702 -31.63 8.31 12.62
C GLY A 702 -31.40 8.39 11.12
N ALA A 703 -31.44 7.25 10.43
CA ALA A 703 -31.31 7.21 8.97
C ALA A 703 -32.37 8.06 8.27
N THR A 704 -33.63 7.93 8.66
CA THR A 704 -34.75 8.69 8.08
C THR A 704 -34.53 10.20 8.22
N LYS A 705 -34.03 10.67 9.38
CA LYS A 705 -33.70 12.09 9.60
C LYS A 705 -32.63 12.59 8.62
N TRP A 706 -31.52 11.86 8.49
CA TRP A 706 -30.41 12.26 7.61
C TRP A 706 -30.78 12.17 6.11
N LEU A 707 -31.50 11.12 5.71
CA LEU A 707 -32.00 10.99 4.33
C LEU A 707 -32.99 12.10 3.97
N THR A 708 -33.88 12.48 4.91
CA THR A 708 -34.80 13.62 4.71
C THR A 708 -34.05 14.93 4.55
N GLN A 709 -32.98 15.15 5.32
CA GLN A 709 -32.13 16.32 5.16
C GLN A 709 -31.38 16.33 3.82
N ALA A 710 -30.93 15.16 3.32
CA ALA A 710 -30.32 15.06 2.00
C ALA A 710 -31.29 15.52 0.89
N VAL A 711 -32.56 15.09 0.95
CA VAL A 711 -33.61 15.52 0.00
C VAL A 711 -33.97 17.00 0.18
N ARG A 712 -33.95 17.53 1.41
CA ARG A 712 -34.18 18.97 1.65
C ARG A 712 -33.09 19.82 1.00
N LEU A 713 -31.83 19.42 1.09
CA LEU A 713 -30.70 20.13 0.50
C LEU A 713 -30.65 19.97 -1.03
N ASN A 714 -31.10 18.83 -1.55
CA ASN A 714 -31.24 18.59 -2.98
C ASN A 714 -32.51 17.75 -3.29
N PRO A 715 -33.61 18.41 -3.70
CA PRO A 715 -34.88 17.74 -4.00
C PRO A 715 -34.83 16.74 -5.17
N ASP A 716 -33.82 16.84 -6.04
CA ASP A 716 -33.66 16.01 -7.24
C ASP A 716 -33.00 14.65 -6.98
N LEU A 717 -32.61 14.38 -5.72
CA LEU A 717 -32.05 13.09 -5.29
C LEU A 717 -33.10 11.97 -5.27
N TRP A 718 -33.51 11.53 -6.45
CA TRP A 718 -34.58 10.54 -6.62
C TRP A 718 -34.24 9.21 -5.94
N GLU A 719 -32.96 8.80 -5.89
CA GLU A 719 -32.53 7.59 -5.19
C GLU A 719 -32.90 7.64 -3.70
N VAL A 720 -32.71 8.80 -3.08
CA VAL A 720 -32.99 9.02 -1.65
C VAL A 720 -34.50 9.06 -1.40
N ARG A 721 -35.27 9.66 -2.32
CA ARG A 721 -36.75 9.65 -2.25
C ARG A 721 -37.33 8.24 -2.35
N VAL A 722 -36.77 7.40 -3.21
CA VAL A 722 -37.16 5.98 -3.32
C VAL A 722 -36.79 5.22 -2.05
N GLU A 723 -35.59 5.42 -1.50
CA GLU A 723 -35.19 4.78 -0.23
C GLU A 723 -36.08 5.22 0.94
N LEU A 724 -36.41 6.51 1.05
CA LEU A 724 -37.32 7.02 2.07
C LEU A 724 -38.72 6.41 1.96
N ALA A 725 -39.28 6.28 0.75
CA ALA A 725 -40.56 5.63 0.52
C ALA A 725 -40.51 4.15 0.97
N ALA A 726 -39.43 3.44 0.63
CA ALA A 726 -39.24 2.07 1.06
C ALA A 726 -39.16 1.94 2.60
N LEU A 727 -38.47 2.85 3.28
CA LEU A 727 -38.36 2.86 4.75
C LEU A 727 -39.69 3.16 5.46
N SER A 728 -40.56 3.96 4.86
CA SER A 728 -41.90 4.26 5.39
C SER A 728 -42.96 3.23 4.97
N GLY A 729 -42.56 2.19 4.22
CA GLY A 729 -43.48 1.19 3.66
C GLY A 729 -44.41 1.75 2.57
N GLN A 730 -44.11 2.94 2.07
CA GLN A 730 -44.85 3.60 1.01
C GLN A 730 -44.31 3.21 -0.37
N ARG A 731 -45.18 3.25 -1.36
CA ARG A 731 -44.74 3.10 -2.75
C ARG A 731 -44.01 4.37 -3.18
N PRO A 732 -42.88 4.28 -3.90
CA PRO A 732 -42.25 5.46 -4.46
C PRO A 732 -43.19 6.19 -5.43
N ASP A 733 -43.07 7.52 -5.47
CA ASP A 733 -43.85 8.40 -6.35
C ASP A 733 -43.76 7.96 -7.83
N ASP A 734 -44.91 7.56 -8.39
CA ASP A 734 -45.01 7.03 -9.76
C ASP A 734 -44.67 8.12 -10.81
N GLU A 735 -44.94 9.40 -10.52
CA GLU A 735 -44.63 10.54 -11.42
C GLU A 735 -43.13 10.82 -11.43
N LEU A 736 -42.48 10.80 -10.25
CA LEU A 736 -41.02 10.88 -10.14
C LEU A 736 -40.33 9.80 -10.97
N LEU A 737 -40.76 8.54 -10.81
CA LEU A 737 -40.18 7.40 -11.54
C LEU A 737 -40.44 7.52 -13.04
N ALA A 738 -41.63 7.99 -13.44
CA ALA A 738 -41.96 8.22 -14.85
C ALA A 738 -41.09 9.33 -15.48
N SER A 739 -40.92 10.45 -14.78
CA SER A 739 -40.05 11.56 -15.20
C SER A 739 -38.60 11.09 -15.37
N ARG A 740 -38.06 10.40 -14.36
CA ARG A 740 -36.69 9.87 -14.40
C ARG A 740 -36.47 8.89 -15.55
N THR A 741 -37.44 8.00 -15.79
CA THR A 741 -37.39 7.05 -16.91
C THR A 741 -37.36 7.78 -18.26
N ARG A 742 -38.10 8.89 -18.41
CA ARG A 742 -38.13 9.72 -19.62
C ARG A 742 -36.78 10.39 -19.88
N ASP A 743 -36.19 11.01 -18.86
CA ASP A 743 -34.89 11.70 -18.96
C ASP A 743 -33.75 10.74 -19.30
N LEU A 744 -33.76 9.56 -18.68
CA LEU A 744 -32.77 8.51 -18.95
C LEU A 744 -32.90 7.97 -20.38
N LYS A 745 -34.12 7.82 -20.91
CA LYS A 745 -34.33 7.46 -22.32
C LYS A 745 -33.78 8.53 -23.26
N ALA A 746 -34.13 9.80 -23.04
CA ALA A 746 -33.64 10.91 -23.87
C ALA A 746 -32.10 11.04 -23.83
N SER A 747 -31.49 10.73 -22.68
CA SER A 747 -30.03 10.69 -22.56
C SER A 747 -29.42 9.50 -23.33
N LEU A 748 -30.08 8.34 -23.30
CA LEU A 748 -29.64 7.15 -24.03
C LEU A 748 -29.83 7.23 -25.54
N GLU A 749 -30.74 8.06 -26.04
CA GLU A 749 -30.82 8.39 -27.46
C GLU A 749 -29.56 9.10 -27.95
N LYS A 750 -28.95 9.92 -27.08
CA LYS A 750 -27.69 10.63 -27.37
C LYS A 750 -26.45 9.75 -27.14
N GLU A 751 -26.51 8.83 -26.18
CA GLU A 751 -25.40 7.94 -25.80
C GLU A 751 -25.83 6.46 -25.70
N PRO A 752 -26.09 5.78 -26.83
CA PRO A 752 -26.69 4.44 -26.82
C PRO A 752 -25.82 3.34 -26.19
N SER A 753 -24.50 3.54 -26.12
CA SER A 753 -23.56 2.58 -25.53
C SER A 753 -23.25 2.84 -24.05
N ASN A 754 -23.84 3.87 -23.43
CA ASN A 754 -23.55 4.23 -22.05
C ASN A 754 -24.20 3.23 -21.05
N ILE A 755 -23.38 2.30 -20.55
CA ILE A 755 -23.80 1.25 -19.61
C ILE A 755 -24.37 1.83 -18.31
N GLY A 756 -23.81 2.93 -17.81
CA GLY A 756 -24.25 3.56 -16.57
C GLY A 756 -25.69 4.09 -16.68
N LEU A 757 -25.99 4.79 -17.78
CA LEU A 757 -27.35 5.29 -18.05
C LEU A 757 -28.34 4.14 -18.27
N ARG A 758 -27.94 3.08 -18.99
CA ARG A 758 -28.80 1.89 -19.16
C ARG A 758 -29.09 1.21 -17.84
N ASN A 759 -28.10 1.07 -16.97
CA ASN A 759 -28.29 0.46 -15.65
C ASN A 759 -29.24 1.30 -14.78
N ALA A 760 -29.11 2.63 -14.81
CA ALA A 760 -30.04 3.52 -14.13
C ALA A 760 -31.48 3.35 -14.65
N LEU A 761 -31.66 3.24 -15.97
CA LEU A 761 -32.97 3.01 -16.59
C LEU A 761 -33.56 1.65 -16.21
N ALA A 762 -32.75 0.59 -16.26
CA ALA A 762 -33.15 -0.76 -15.88
C ALA A 762 -33.59 -0.84 -14.42
N ARG A 763 -32.85 -0.18 -13.52
CA ARG A 763 -33.23 -0.06 -12.10
C ARG A 763 -34.54 0.69 -11.91
N ALA A 764 -34.75 1.79 -12.63
CA ALA A 764 -36.02 2.53 -12.57
C ALA A 764 -37.21 1.65 -12.99
N TYR A 765 -37.07 0.87 -14.07
CA TYR A 765 -38.09 -0.11 -14.47
C TYR A 765 -38.32 -1.21 -13.42
N ALA A 766 -37.25 -1.74 -12.83
CA ALA A 766 -37.35 -2.76 -11.79
C ALA A 766 -38.12 -2.24 -10.56
N ILE A 767 -37.86 -1.00 -10.13
CA ILE A 767 -38.59 -0.35 -9.02
C ILE A 767 -40.08 -0.18 -9.37
N LYS A 768 -40.41 0.14 -10.62
CA LYS A 768 -41.79 0.20 -11.13
C LYS A 768 -42.47 -1.17 -11.32
N ARG A 769 -41.78 -2.28 -10.99
CA ARG A 769 -42.19 -3.67 -11.30
C ARG A 769 -42.39 -3.97 -12.79
N GLN A 770 -41.81 -3.14 -13.66
CA GLN A 770 -41.75 -3.34 -15.11
C GLN A 770 -40.58 -4.29 -15.44
N LEU A 771 -40.69 -5.55 -14.99
CA LEU A 771 -39.58 -6.49 -15.01
C LEU A 771 -39.13 -6.86 -16.43
N LYS A 772 -40.04 -6.89 -17.41
CA LYS A 772 -39.70 -7.18 -18.82
C LYS A 772 -38.86 -6.06 -19.45
N GLU A 773 -39.21 -4.81 -19.17
CA GLU A 773 -38.47 -3.65 -19.64
C GLU A 773 -37.10 -3.54 -18.95
N ALA A 774 -37.05 -3.84 -17.65
CA ALA A 774 -35.79 -3.94 -16.90
C ALA A 774 -34.86 -5.02 -17.49
N GLU A 775 -35.40 -6.22 -17.72
CA GLU A 775 -34.68 -7.34 -18.33
C GLU A 775 -34.14 -7.01 -19.73
N THR A 776 -34.93 -6.29 -20.54
CA THR A 776 -34.50 -5.84 -21.87
C THR A 776 -33.27 -4.95 -21.78
N GLU A 777 -33.26 -3.98 -20.86
CA GLU A 777 -32.11 -3.11 -20.67
C GLU A 777 -30.91 -3.85 -20.05
N TYR A 778 -31.13 -4.77 -19.09
CA TYR A 778 -30.05 -5.61 -18.56
C TYR A 778 -29.43 -6.51 -19.64
N THR A 779 -30.24 -7.06 -20.55
CA THR A 779 -29.75 -7.87 -21.68
C THR A 779 -28.85 -7.03 -22.59
N ARG A 780 -29.23 -5.78 -22.89
CA ARG A 780 -28.41 -4.85 -23.69
C ARG A 780 -27.10 -4.51 -22.97
N ILE A 781 -27.14 -4.32 -21.65
CA ILE A 781 -25.93 -4.11 -20.85
C ILE A 781 -25.00 -5.31 -20.95
N LEU A 782 -25.53 -6.53 -20.80
CA LEU A 782 -24.73 -7.75 -20.84
C LEU A 782 -24.18 -8.07 -22.25
N ALA A 783 -24.83 -7.59 -23.31
CA ALA A 783 -24.28 -7.64 -24.67
C ALA A 783 -23.05 -6.75 -24.85
N LEU A 784 -23.03 -5.57 -24.19
CA LEU A 784 -21.89 -4.64 -24.23
C LEU A 784 -20.79 -5.01 -23.22
N ALA A 785 -21.19 -5.49 -22.03
CA ALA A 785 -20.33 -5.83 -20.92
C ALA A 785 -20.84 -7.10 -20.20
N PRO A 786 -20.47 -8.31 -20.69
CA PRO A 786 -20.96 -9.58 -20.15
C PRO A 786 -20.69 -9.81 -18.66
N GLY A 787 -19.62 -9.20 -18.14
CA GLY A 787 -19.22 -9.30 -16.74
C GLY A 787 -19.82 -8.26 -15.79
N PHE A 788 -20.69 -7.35 -16.28
CA PHE A 788 -21.18 -6.23 -15.48
C PHE A 788 -21.97 -6.73 -14.24
N PRO A 789 -21.47 -6.54 -13.00
CA PRO A 789 -22.06 -7.16 -11.83
C PRO A 789 -23.50 -6.74 -11.54
N PRO A 790 -23.88 -5.44 -11.60
CA PRO A 790 -25.25 -5.02 -11.29
C PRO A 790 -26.31 -5.66 -12.21
N ALA A 791 -26.02 -5.80 -13.51
CA ALA A 791 -26.95 -6.42 -14.45
C ALA A 791 -27.07 -7.93 -14.22
N ASN A 792 -25.96 -8.64 -14.03
CA ASN A 792 -26.00 -10.07 -13.70
C ASN A 792 -26.75 -10.31 -12.38
N PHE A 793 -26.48 -9.52 -11.34
CA PHE A 793 -27.16 -9.67 -10.05
C PHE A 793 -28.67 -9.41 -10.17
N ALA A 794 -29.08 -8.35 -10.89
CA ALA A 794 -30.49 -8.06 -11.12
C ALA A 794 -31.20 -9.16 -11.94
N MET A 795 -30.54 -9.70 -12.97
CA MET A 795 -31.04 -10.84 -13.74
C MET A 795 -31.21 -12.08 -12.87
N ALA A 796 -30.28 -12.35 -11.96
CA ALA A 796 -30.42 -13.45 -11.00
C ALA A 796 -31.67 -13.29 -10.12
N LEU A 797 -31.94 -12.08 -9.61
CA LEU A 797 -33.14 -11.81 -8.82
C LEU A 797 -34.43 -11.98 -9.61
N ILE A 798 -34.45 -11.51 -10.88
CA ILE A 798 -35.59 -11.72 -11.79
C ILE A 798 -35.85 -13.22 -11.98
N ARG A 799 -34.81 -14.00 -12.27
CA ARG A 799 -34.92 -15.47 -12.45
C ARG A 799 -35.34 -16.21 -11.20
N LEU A 800 -34.89 -15.78 -10.01
CA LEU A 800 -35.41 -16.32 -8.74
C LEU A 800 -36.91 -16.06 -8.58
N GLY A 801 -37.37 -14.85 -8.93
CA GLY A 801 -38.80 -14.50 -8.93
C GLY A 801 -39.63 -15.35 -9.91
N GLU A 802 -39.05 -15.69 -11.06
CA GLU A 802 -39.65 -16.60 -12.06
C GLU A 802 -39.60 -18.09 -11.65
N LYS A 803 -39.09 -18.42 -10.45
CA LYS A 803 -38.86 -19.79 -9.98
C LYS A 803 -37.91 -20.59 -10.89
N LYS A 804 -36.92 -19.92 -11.49
CA LYS A 804 -35.84 -20.50 -12.31
C LYS A 804 -34.48 -20.40 -11.58
N PRO A 805 -34.27 -21.18 -10.50
CA PRO A 805 -33.09 -21.05 -9.65
C PRO A 805 -31.78 -21.44 -10.36
N ASP A 806 -31.82 -22.34 -11.34
CA ASP A 806 -30.64 -22.78 -12.08
C ASP A 806 -30.10 -21.66 -13.00
N GLU A 807 -30.98 -20.94 -13.71
CA GLU A 807 -30.60 -19.75 -14.50
C GLU A 807 -30.08 -18.62 -13.60
N ALA A 808 -30.70 -18.42 -12.43
CA ALA A 808 -30.23 -17.43 -11.47
C ALA A 808 -28.79 -17.73 -11.00
N ALA A 809 -28.48 -19.01 -10.73
CA ALA A 809 -27.15 -19.42 -10.29
C ALA A 809 -26.06 -19.09 -11.32
N GLU A 810 -26.32 -19.19 -12.63
CA GLU A 810 -25.37 -18.81 -13.68
C GLU A 810 -25.01 -17.31 -13.62
N HIS A 811 -26.03 -16.46 -13.47
CA HIS A 811 -25.82 -15.03 -13.31
C HIS A 811 -25.09 -14.68 -12.01
N LEU A 812 -25.41 -15.35 -10.90
CA LEU A 812 -24.69 -15.15 -9.63
C LEU A 812 -23.21 -15.58 -9.75
N ARG A 813 -22.91 -16.68 -10.45
CA ARG A 813 -21.53 -17.08 -10.75
C ARG A 813 -20.83 -16.05 -11.64
N ALA A 814 -21.53 -15.43 -12.58
CA ALA A 814 -20.98 -14.33 -13.37
C ALA A 814 -20.61 -13.12 -12.51
N VAL A 815 -21.44 -12.76 -11.50
CA VAL A 815 -21.09 -11.74 -10.49
C VAL A 815 -19.83 -12.13 -9.73
N LEU A 816 -19.70 -13.39 -9.29
CA LEU A 816 -18.54 -13.83 -8.52
C LEU A 816 -17.25 -13.97 -9.34
N ARG A 817 -17.33 -14.07 -10.67
CA ARG A 817 -16.13 -14.03 -11.54
C ARG A 817 -15.45 -12.66 -11.53
N THR A 818 -16.22 -11.58 -11.37
CA THR A 818 -15.71 -10.21 -11.34
C THR A 818 -15.56 -9.68 -9.91
N ASN A 819 -16.44 -10.07 -9.00
CA ASN A 819 -16.35 -9.75 -7.58
C ASN A 819 -16.53 -11.01 -6.72
N PRO A 820 -15.45 -11.79 -6.47
CA PRO A 820 -15.50 -13.00 -5.66
C PRO A 820 -16.02 -12.79 -4.23
N ALA A 821 -15.86 -11.57 -3.71
CA ALA A 821 -16.25 -11.17 -2.36
C ALA A 821 -17.71 -10.68 -2.26
N HIS A 822 -18.49 -10.68 -3.35
CA HIS A 822 -19.85 -10.14 -3.34
C HIS A 822 -20.74 -10.92 -2.36
N THR A 823 -21.16 -10.22 -1.29
CA THR A 823 -21.87 -10.81 -0.14
C THR A 823 -23.17 -11.47 -0.55
N GLU A 824 -24.07 -10.71 -1.17
CA GLU A 824 -25.42 -11.15 -1.52
C GLU A 824 -25.40 -12.30 -2.53
N ALA A 825 -24.51 -12.24 -3.53
CA ALA A 825 -24.38 -13.30 -4.51
C ALA A 825 -23.89 -14.62 -3.89
N ASN A 826 -22.91 -14.57 -2.97
CA ASN A 826 -22.47 -15.74 -2.23
C ASN A 826 -23.57 -16.28 -1.30
N VAL A 827 -24.34 -15.42 -0.62
CA VAL A 827 -25.47 -15.86 0.23
C VAL A 827 -26.54 -16.57 -0.59
N LEU A 828 -26.94 -16.00 -1.74
CA LEU A 828 -27.94 -16.61 -2.63
C LEU A 828 -27.43 -17.93 -3.24
N LEU A 829 -26.15 -18.01 -3.63
CA LEU A 829 -25.55 -19.26 -4.09
C LEU A 829 -25.45 -20.31 -2.97
N SER A 830 -25.19 -19.89 -1.73
CA SER A 830 -25.24 -20.80 -0.59
C SER A 830 -26.63 -21.40 -0.43
N GLN A 831 -27.68 -20.58 -0.48
CA GLN A 831 -29.08 -21.04 -0.40
C GLN A 831 -29.43 -21.98 -1.56
N TYR A 832 -28.98 -21.65 -2.78
CA TYR A 832 -29.15 -22.50 -3.96
C TYR A 832 -28.52 -23.88 -3.77
N TYR A 833 -27.25 -23.95 -3.34
CA TYR A 833 -26.58 -25.23 -3.14
C TYR A 833 -27.15 -26.01 -1.95
N GLN A 834 -27.58 -25.33 -0.89
CA GLN A 834 -28.25 -25.96 0.23
C GLN A 834 -29.57 -26.61 -0.23
N ALA A 835 -30.37 -25.94 -1.06
CA ALA A 835 -31.59 -26.51 -1.64
C ALA A 835 -31.33 -27.70 -2.58
N LYS A 836 -30.18 -27.73 -3.27
CA LYS A 836 -29.73 -28.87 -4.08
C LYS A 836 -29.07 -29.99 -3.26
N GLY A 837 -28.98 -29.83 -1.93
CA GLY A 837 -28.35 -30.81 -1.02
C GLY A 837 -26.81 -30.79 -1.05
N ASN A 838 -26.17 -29.84 -1.75
CA ASN A 838 -24.72 -29.71 -1.79
C ASN A 838 -24.22 -28.81 -0.64
N LEU A 839 -24.22 -29.37 0.56
CA LEU A 839 -23.92 -28.66 1.81
C LEU A 839 -22.47 -28.15 1.87
N GLN A 840 -21.52 -28.87 1.28
CA GLN A 840 -20.11 -28.43 1.21
C GLN A 840 -19.96 -27.15 0.39
N LEU A 841 -20.56 -27.07 -0.81
CA LEU A 841 -20.49 -25.84 -1.61
C LEU A 841 -21.23 -24.68 -0.94
N ALA A 842 -22.39 -24.94 -0.32
CA ALA A 842 -23.10 -23.93 0.45
C ALA A 842 -22.22 -23.33 1.56
N THR A 843 -21.53 -24.20 2.30
CA THR A 843 -20.58 -23.81 3.35
C THR A 843 -19.44 -22.96 2.80
N GLN A 844 -18.86 -23.32 1.65
CA GLN A 844 -17.76 -22.58 1.04
C GLN A 844 -18.15 -21.14 0.66
N HIS A 845 -19.37 -20.94 0.14
CA HIS A 845 -19.85 -19.60 -0.22
C HIS A 845 -20.05 -18.72 1.01
N LEU A 846 -20.64 -19.22 2.10
CA LEU A 846 -20.73 -18.41 3.33
C LEU A 846 -19.36 -18.22 4.00
N GLU A 847 -18.43 -19.19 3.90
CA GLU A 847 -17.06 -19.02 4.37
C GLU A 847 -16.35 -17.86 3.63
N ALA A 848 -16.59 -17.72 2.31
CA ALA A 848 -16.06 -16.61 1.54
C ALA A 848 -16.57 -15.27 2.07
N VAL A 849 -17.87 -15.16 2.36
CA VAL A 849 -18.46 -13.95 2.96
C VAL A 849 -17.92 -13.70 4.36
N ASN A 850 -17.75 -14.74 5.18
CA ASN A 850 -17.24 -14.56 6.55
C ASN A 850 -15.77 -14.14 6.59
N ARG A 851 -14.97 -14.45 5.55
CA ARG A 851 -13.60 -13.95 5.43
C ARG A 851 -13.56 -12.46 5.11
N THR A 852 -14.49 -11.98 4.28
CA THR A 852 -14.52 -10.59 3.81
C THR A 852 -15.32 -9.68 4.73
N ASN A 853 -16.33 -10.21 5.41
CA ASN A 853 -17.15 -9.48 6.35
C ASN A 853 -17.45 -10.33 7.62
N PRO A 854 -16.47 -10.41 8.54
CA PRO A 854 -16.59 -11.25 9.75
C PRO A 854 -17.63 -10.76 10.76
N SER A 855 -18.16 -9.52 10.62
CA SER A 855 -19.12 -8.93 11.56
C SER A 855 -20.58 -9.23 11.22
N LEU A 856 -20.86 -9.83 10.06
CA LEU A 856 -22.21 -10.19 9.63
C LEU A 856 -22.76 -11.38 10.44
N GLY A 857 -23.49 -11.04 11.51
CA GLY A 857 -24.08 -12.04 12.41
C GLY A 857 -25.01 -13.05 11.73
N SER A 858 -25.77 -12.66 10.70
CA SER A 858 -26.64 -13.56 9.94
C SER A 858 -25.85 -14.65 9.19
N VAL A 859 -24.73 -14.28 8.57
CA VAL A 859 -23.84 -15.20 7.86
C VAL A 859 -23.13 -16.14 8.85
N ARG A 860 -22.65 -15.61 9.98
CA ARG A 860 -22.05 -16.43 11.05
C ARG A 860 -23.01 -17.46 11.62
N LEU A 861 -24.27 -17.06 11.83
CA LEU A 861 -25.31 -17.97 12.30
C LEU A 861 -25.61 -19.05 11.26
N GLY A 862 -25.77 -18.67 9.98
CA GLY A 862 -25.96 -19.62 8.88
C GLY A 862 -24.79 -20.59 8.70
N LEU A 863 -23.55 -20.12 8.88
CA LEU A 863 -22.36 -20.98 8.88
C LEU A 863 -22.35 -21.96 10.05
N ALA A 864 -22.72 -21.52 11.25
CA ALA A 864 -22.79 -22.40 12.41
C ALA A 864 -23.79 -23.55 12.17
N ASP A 865 -24.96 -23.24 11.59
CA ASP A 865 -25.95 -24.23 11.19
C ASP A 865 -25.42 -25.18 10.10
N LEU A 866 -24.85 -24.64 9.01
CA LEU A 866 -24.27 -25.45 7.94
C LEU A 866 -23.13 -26.36 8.43
N TYR A 867 -22.28 -25.90 9.35
CA TYR A 867 -21.26 -26.75 9.97
C TYR A 867 -21.85 -27.95 10.70
N GLY A 868 -22.97 -27.76 11.40
CA GLY A 868 -23.72 -28.87 11.99
C GLY A 868 -24.26 -29.87 10.96
N GLN A 869 -24.65 -29.39 9.78
CA GLN A 869 -25.18 -30.24 8.70
C GLN A 869 -24.07 -31.00 7.97
N VAL A 870 -22.87 -30.42 7.79
CA VAL A 870 -21.71 -31.11 7.17
C VAL A 870 -20.88 -31.96 8.15
N GLY A 871 -21.31 -32.09 9.41
CA GLY A 871 -20.65 -32.90 10.44
C GLY A 871 -19.50 -32.20 11.18
N ARG A 872 -19.24 -30.91 10.91
CA ARG A 872 -18.27 -30.07 11.64
C ARG A 872 -18.89 -29.49 12.91
N ILE A 873 -19.44 -30.36 13.76
CA ILE A 873 -20.35 -29.94 14.86
C ILE A 873 -19.64 -29.06 15.89
N ASP A 874 -18.44 -29.43 16.35
CA ASP A 874 -17.68 -28.66 17.35
C ASP A 874 -17.38 -27.23 16.87
N GLU A 875 -17.04 -27.09 15.59
CA GLU A 875 -16.80 -25.81 14.94
C GLU A 875 -18.06 -24.95 14.83
N GLY A 876 -19.22 -25.57 14.61
CA GLY A 876 -20.52 -24.91 14.65
C GLY A 876 -20.83 -24.38 16.05
N VAL A 877 -20.65 -25.22 17.08
CA VAL A 877 -20.90 -24.87 18.49
C VAL A 877 -20.02 -23.70 18.93
N ALA A 878 -18.72 -23.75 18.67
CA ALA A 878 -17.79 -22.70 19.04
C ALA A 878 -18.21 -21.33 18.44
N ARG A 879 -18.63 -21.33 17.17
CA ARG A 879 -19.08 -20.11 16.48
C ARG A 879 -20.43 -19.60 16.99
N ALA A 880 -21.40 -20.48 17.19
CA ALA A 880 -22.69 -20.12 17.75
C ALA A 880 -22.56 -19.55 19.18
N ARG A 881 -21.68 -20.15 20.01
CA ARG A 881 -21.41 -19.68 21.38
C ARG A 881 -20.75 -18.30 21.40
N ALA A 882 -19.74 -18.08 20.56
CA ALA A 882 -19.12 -16.75 20.41
C ALA A 882 -20.16 -15.70 19.97
N LEU A 883 -21.02 -16.05 19.00
CA LEU A 883 -22.06 -15.15 18.52
C LEU A 883 -23.12 -14.86 19.60
N ALA A 884 -23.44 -15.83 20.46
CA ALA A 884 -24.34 -15.65 21.60
C ALA A 884 -23.79 -14.67 22.64
N THR A 885 -22.47 -14.66 22.87
CA THR A 885 -21.81 -13.67 23.74
C THR A 885 -21.90 -12.25 23.16
N GLU A 886 -21.72 -12.11 21.84
CA GLU A 886 -21.75 -10.81 21.17
C GLU A 886 -23.18 -10.25 21.00
N ARG A 887 -24.16 -11.13 20.74
CA ARG A 887 -25.54 -10.77 20.43
C ARG A 887 -26.53 -11.60 21.26
N PRO A 888 -26.60 -11.37 22.58
CA PRO A 888 -27.34 -12.24 23.50
C PRO A 888 -28.86 -12.21 23.33
N ASN A 889 -29.41 -11.26 22.56
CA ASN A 889 -30.86 -11.05 22.39
C ASN A 889 -31.41 -11.60 21.07
N VAL A 890 -30.67 -12.47 20.35
CA VAL A 890 -31.13 -13.07 19.09
C VAL A 890 -31.54 -14.54 19.32
N PRO A 891 -32.85 -14.87 19.32
CA PRO A 891 -33.36 -16.21 19.62
C PRO A 891 -32.78 -17.30 18.71
N GLY A 892 -32.61 -16.98 17.42
CA GLY A 892 -32.09 -17.91 16.41
C GLY A 892 -30.70 -18.47 16.73
N ILE A 893 -29.86 -17.73 17.47
CA ILE A 893 -28.52 -18.22 17.88
C ILE A 893 -28.66 -19.40 18.83
N TYR A 894 -29.53 -19.27 19.82
CA TYR A 894 -29.75 -20.30 20.83
C TYR A 894 -30.49 -21.51 20.25
N MET A 895 -31.35 -21.31 19.24
CA MET A 895 -31.94 -22.41 18.48
C MET A 895 -30.87 -23.24 17.77
N VAL A 896 -29.95 -22.60 17.04
CA VAL A 896 -28.86 -23.31 16.36
C VAL A 896 -27.92 -23.97 17.36
N LEU A 897 -27.53 -23.26 18.43
CA LEU A 897 -26.66 -23.79 19.48
C LEU A 897 -27.27 -25.04 20.14
N GLY A 898 -28.57 -25.01 20.49
CA GLY A 898 -29.24 -26.14 21.10
C GLY A 898 -29.30 -27.37 20.18
N VAL A 899 -29.57 -27.17 18.89
CA VAL A 899 -29.58 -28.27 17.90
C VAL A 899 -28.18 -28.88 17.75
N LEU A 900 -27.14 -28.05 17.77
CA LEU A 900 -25.77 -28.51 17.67
C LEU A 900 -25.32 -29.29 18.92
N GLU A 901 -25.69 -28.85 20.12
CA GLU A 901 -25.37 -29.57 21.36
C GLU A 901 -26.14 -30.90 21.45
N LEU A 902 -27.39 -30.98 20.97
CA LEU A 902 -28.10 -32.26 20.84
C LEU A 902 -27.36 -33.23 19.92
N LYS A 903 -26.85 -32.76 18.77
CA LYS A 903 -26.04 -33.59 17.87
C LYS A 903 -24.74 -34.09 18.51
N ARG A 904 -24.23 -33.42 19.56
CA ARG A 904 -23.07 -33.89 20.34
C ARG A 904 -23.45 -34.86 21.46
N GLY A 905 -24.75 -35.08 21.71
CA GLY A 905 -25.24 -35.84 22.87
C GLY A 905 -25.23 -35.04 24.18
N HIS A 906 -25.06 -33.72 24.11
CA HIS A 906 -25.01 -32.83 25.27
C HIS A 906 -26.40 -32.27 25.58
N ALA A 907 -27.28 -33.13 26.08
CA ALA A 907 -28.69 -32.78 26.28
C ALA A 907 -28.90 -31.66 27.32
N THR A 908 -28.03 -31.52 28.33
CA THR A 908 -28.17 -30.48 29.35
C THR A 908 -27.91 -29.09 28.77
N GLU A 909 -26.83 -28.94 28.00
CA GLU A 909 -26.44 -27.72 27.31
C GLU A 909 -27.48 -27.33 26.24
N ALA A 910 -28.04 -28.33 25.54
CA ALA A 910 -29.14 -28.10 24.61
C ALA A 910 -30.39 -27.54 25.30
N ILE A 911 -30.77 -28.08 26.46
CA ILE A 911 -31.89 -27.56 27.26
C ILE A 911 -31.64 -26.10 27.67
N GLU A 912 -30.42 -25.75 28.10
CA GLU A 912 -30.09 -24.37 28.47
C GLU A 912 -30.23 -23.42 27.28
N ALA A 913 -29.71 -23.80 26.11
CA ALA A 913 -29.82 -23.01 24.89
C ALA A 913 -31.29 -22.85 24.48
N PHE A 914 -32.07 -23.92 24.36
CA PHE A 914 -33.47 -23.79 23.97
C PHE A 914 -34.33 -23.05 24.99
N ARG A 915 -34.01 -23.12 26.30
CA ARG A 915 -34.64 -22.28 27.33
C ARG A 915 -34.32 -20.80 27.12
N ALA A 916 -33.10 -20.47 26.71
CA ALA A 916 -32.76 -19.10 26.36
C ALA A 916 -33.55 -18.63 25.13
N ALA A 917 -33.65 -19.47 24.09
CA ALA A 917 -34.50 -19.20 22.91
C ALA A 917 -35.96 -18.97 23.30
N SER A 918 -36.54 -19.84 24.13
CA SER A 918 -37.94 -19.73 24.57
C SER A 918 -38.19 -18.55 25.52
N ARG A 919 -37.18 -18.07 26.25
CA ARG A 919 -37.32 -16.83 27.04
C ARG A 919 -37.38 -15.59 26.16
N LEU A 920 -36.59 -15.58 25.09
CA LEU A 920 -36.56 -14.47 24.14
C LEU A 920 -37.80 -14.48 23.22
N GLU A 921 -38.28 -15.66 22.84
CA GLU A 921 -39.55 -15.86 22.10
C GLU A 921 -40.48 -16.84 22.84
N PRO A 922 -41.28 -16.37 23.82
CA PRO A 922 -42.17 -17.23 24.61
C PRO A 922 -43.21 -18.01 23.80
N ASN A 923 -43.62 -17.47 22.64
CA ASN A 923 -44.62 -18.06 21.76
C ASN A 923 -44.00 -18.87 20.61
N SER A 924 -42.71 -19.19 20.66
CA SER A 924 -42.05 -20.00 19.63
C SER A 924 -42.36 -21.49 19.81
N SER A 925 -43.34 -22.01 19.06
CA SER A 925 -43.68 -23.44 19.03
C SER A 925 -42.44 -24.31 18.79
N ARG A 926 -41.61 -23.91 17.82
CA ARG A 926 -40.35 -24.58 17.48
C ARG A 926 -39.37 -24.69 18.65
N ALA A 927 -39.25 -23.65 19.49
CA ALA A 927 -38.36 -23.67 20.65
C ALA A 927 -38.87 -24.65 21.72
N HIS A 928 -40.19 -24.70 21.97
CA HIS A 928 -40.79 -25.64 22.93
C HIS A 928 -40.73 -27.09 22.43
N PHE A 929 -40.91 -27.33 21.13
CA PHE A 929 -40.72 -28.66 20.56
C PHE A 929 -39.25 -29.13 20.67
N ALA A 930 -38.30 -28.25 20.41
CA ALA A 930 -36.88 -28.55 20.57
C ALA A 930 -36.50 -28.80 22.05
N LEU A 931 -37.10 -28.07 23.00
CA LEU A 931 -36.99 -28.34 24.43
C LEU A 931 -37.52 -29.73 24.79
N GLY A 932 -38.70 -30.12 24.27
CA GLY A 932 -39.27 -31.43 24.50
C GLY A 932 -38.32 -32.55 24.08
N THR A 933 -37.75 -32.40 22.88
CA THR A 933 -36.75 -33.33 22.33
C THR A 933 -35.49 -33.40 23.18
N ALA A 934 -35.01 -32.27 23.69
CA ALA A 934 -33.84 -32.22 24.55
C ALA A 934 -34.07 -32.85 25.93
N TYR A 935 -35.27 -32.67 26.53
CA TYR A 935 -35.63 -33.37 27.76
C TYR A 935 -35.81 -34.88 27.54
N GLU A 936 -36.37 -35.29 26.40
CA GLU A 936 -36.52 -36.70 26.05
C GLU A 936 -35.15 -37.40 25.94
N GLU A 937 -34.20 -36.81 25.20
CA GLU A 937 -32.80 -37.29 25.11
C GLU A 937 -32.12 -37.38 26.48
N LYS A 938 -32.42 -36.44 27.38
CA LYS A 938 -31.91 -36.46 28.76
C LYS A 938 -32.57 -37.55 29.64
N GLY A 939 -33.75 -38.05 29.26
CA GLY A 939 -34.59 -38.94 30.05
C GLY A 939 -35.54 -38.24 31.02
N ASP A 940 -35.66 -36.91 30.97
CA ASP A 940 -36.59 -36.10 31.78
C ASP A 940 -38.03 -36.14 31.17
N ILE A 941 -38.62 -37.33 31.10
CA ILE A 941 -39.84 -37.61 30.32
C ILE A 941 -41.03 -36.68 30.68
N GLY A 942 -41.24 -36.38 31.97
CA GLY A 942 -42.33 -35.48 32.39
C GLY A 942 -42.20 -34.08 31.77
N LYS A 943 -40.98 -33.52 31.79
CA LYS A 943 -40.71 -32.20 31.21
C LYS A 943 -40.75 -32.24 29.68
N ALA A 944 -40.39 -33.37 29.07
CA ALA A 944 -40.52 -33.56 27.63
C ALA A 944 -41.98 -33.43 27.18
N ILE A 945 -42.89 -34.15 27.85
CA ILE A 945 -44.34 -34.08 27.60
C ILE A 945 -44.87 -32.67 27.81
N ASP A 946 -44.49 -31.99 28.90
CA ASP A 946 -44.94 -30.61 29.18
C ASP A 946 -44.51 -29.64 28.08
N ALA A 947 -43.26 -29.75 27.62
CA ALA A 947 -42.74 -28.92 26.54
C ALA A 947 -43.42 -29.22 25.19
N TYR A 948 -43.68 -30.49 24.88
CA TYR A 948 -44.44 -30.87 23.68
C TYR A 948 -45.89 -30.38 23.74
N LYS A 949 -46.58 -30.49 24.88
CA LYS A 949 -47.93 -29.93 25.06
C LYS A 949 -47.93 -28.41 24.90
N LYS A 950 -46.87 -27.73 25.36
CA LYS A 950 -46.73 -26.29 25.12
C LYS A 950 -46.58 -25.98 23.64
N ALA A 951 -45.77 -26.74 22.89
CA ALA A 951 -45.67 -26.62 21.44
C ALA A 951 -47.03 -26.84 20.74
N GLN A 952 -47.77 -27.88 21.13
CA GLN A 952 -49.15 -28.13 20.63
C GLN A 952 -50.09 -26.94 20.88
N SER A 953 -50.02 -26.32 22.07
CA SER A 953 -50.87 -25.18 22.40
C SER A 953 -50.56 -23.92 21.59
N LEU A 954 -49.33 -23.80 21.08
CA LEU A 954 -48.88 -22.67 20.26
C LEU A 954 -49.15 -22.92 18.77
N GLU A 955 -49.00 -24.17 18.32
CA GLU A 955 -49.21 -24.57 16.92
C GLU A 955 -49.88 -25.95 16.83
N GLY A 956 -51.20 -26.00 17.01
CA GLY A 956 -51.98 -27.24 17.02
C GLY A 956 -52.14 -27.97 15.67
N LYS A 957 -51.41 -27.54 14.63
CA LYS A 957 -51.39 -28.17 13.30
C LYS A 957 -50.10 -28.93 13.00
N ASP A 958 -49.05 -28.76 13.80
CA ASP A 958 -47.83 -29.56 13.66
C ASP A 958 -48.08 -30.97 14.22
N PRO A 959 -47.98 -32.04 13.41
CA PRO A 959 -48.20 -33.41 13.89
C PRO A 959 -47.08 -33.95 14.79
N ALA A 960 -45.88 -33.38 14.75
CA ALA A 960 -44.71 -33.95 15.42
C ALA A 960 -44.83 -34.00 16.96
N PRO A 961 -45.28 -32.93 17.66
CA PRO A 961 -45.52 -32.98 19.10
C PRO A 961 -46.54 -34.06 19.52
N TYR A 962 -47.63 -34.23 18.75
CA TYR A 962 -48.66 -35.25 19.00
C TYR A 962 -48.07 -36.66 18.87
N ASN A 963 -47.31 -36.90 17.81
CA ASN A 963 -46.64 -38.18 17.59
C ASN A 963 -45.66 -38.51 18.72
N ASN A 964 -44.82 -37.55 19.14
CA ASN A 964 -43.82 -37.80 20.17
C ASN A 964 -44.45 -38.07 21.54
N ILE A 965 -45.52 -37.35 21.92
CA ILE A 965 -46.26 -37.64 23.15
C ILE A 965 -46.90 -39.04 23.10
N ALA A 966 -47.52 -39.40 21.97
CA ALA A 966 -48.12 -40.73 21.79
C ALA A 966 -47.07 -41.84 21.91
N TRP A 967 -45.92 -41.66 21.27
CA TRP A 967 -44.79 -42.57 21.34
C TRP A 967 -44.27 -42.76 22.77
N ILE A 968 -44.10 -41.66 23.52
CA ILE A 968 -43.66 -41.70 24.91
C ILE A 968 -44.64 -42.49 25.78
N TYR A 969 -45.95 -42.23 25.67
CA TYR A 969 -46.94 -42.96 26.46
C TYR A 969 -47.00 -44.45 26.08
N ALA A 970 -47.00 -44.77 24.79
CA ALA A 970 -47.03 -46.14 24.29
C ALA A 970 -45.80 -46.94 24.73
N SER A 971 -44.59 -46.35 24.60
CA SER A 971 -43.33 -47.01 24.99
C SER A 971 -43.22 -47.27 26.50
N GLN A 972 -43.88 -46.47 27.33
CA GLN A 972 -43.96 -46.69 28.78
C GLN A 972 -45.09 -47.65 29.20
N GLY A 973 -45.97 -48.05 28.28
CA GLY A 973 -47.17 -48.84 28.60
C GLY A 973 -48.16 -48.10 29.51
N ARG A 974 -48.14 -46.76 29.53
CA ARG A 974 -48.94 -45.92 30.44
C ARG A 974 -49.79 -44.94 29.64
N ASN A 975 -50.93 -44.55 30.20
CA ASN A 975 -51.86 -43.58 29.56
C ASN A 975 -52.21 -43.96 28.11
N LEU A 976 -52.42 -45.25 27.83
CA LEU A 976 -52.56 -45.76 26.46
C LEU A 976 -53.77 -45.19 25.69
N GLU A 977 -54.85 -44.82 26.38
CA GLU A 977 -56.00 -44.14 25.74
C GLU A 977 -55.65 -42.71 25.32
N GLU A 978 -54.86 -41.99 26.11
CA GLU A 978 -54.33 -40.67 25.70
C GLU A 978 -53.31 -40.85 24.57
N ALA A 979 -52.46 -41.87 24.62
CA ALA A 979 -51.54 -42.20 23.54
C ALA A 979 -52.29 -42.42 22.21
N LEU A 980 -53.43 -43.11 22.25
CA LEU A 980 -54.29 -43.33 21.09
C LEU A 980 -54.88 -42.01 20.57
N SER A 981 -55.40 -41.16 21.44
CA SER A 981 -55.93 -39.84 21.03
C SER A 981 -54.85 -38.98 20.35
N GLN A 982 -53.64 -38.94 20.93
CA GLN A 982 -52.52 -38.17 20.39
C GLN A 982 -52.03 -38.75 19.05
N ALA A 983 -51.89 -40.07 18.92
CA ALA A 983 -51.49 -40.71 17.67
C ALA A 983 -52.54 -40.56 16.55
N GLN A 984 -53.83 -40.65 16.89
CA GLN A 984 -54.92 -40.40 15.95
C GLN A 984 -54.87 -38.96 15.45
N ARG A 985 -54.67 -37.98 16.34
CA ARG A 985 -54.54 -36.57 15.95
C ARG A 985 -53.33 -36.32 15.06
N ALA A 986 -52.18 -36.93 15.37
CA ALA A 986 -51.00 -36.87 14.51
C ALA A 986 -51.28 -37.45 13.11
N THR A 987 -52.04 -38.54 13.04
CA THR A 987 -52.42 -39.22 11.79
C THR A 987 -53.43 -38.38 11.00
N GLU A 988 -54.40 -37.73 11.64
CA GLU A 988 -55.32 -36.79 10.96
C GLU A 988 -54.57 -35.64 10.29
N LEU A 989 -53.52 -35.13 10.94
CA LEU A 989 -52.71 -34.03 10.44
C LEU A 989 -51.72 -34.47 9.34
N ALA A 990 -51.26 -35.71 9.37
CA ALA A 990 -50.33 -36.27 8.38
C ALA A 990 -50.59 -37.77 8.11
N PRO A 991 -51.63 -38.12 7.34
CA PRO A 991 -52.15 -39.49 7.22
C PRO A 991 -51.19 -40.49 6.57
N GLU A 992 -50.29 -40.01 5.72
CA GLU A 992 -49.37 -40.86 4.96
C GLU A 992 -47.95 -40.90 5.56
N ASN A 993 -47.70 -40.19 6.67
CA ASN A 993 -46.37 -40.14 7.26
C ASN A 993 -46.04 -41.47 7.94
N PRO A 994 -45.02 -42.21 7.49
CA PRO A 994 -44.79 -43.57 7.95
C PRO A 994 -44.28 -43.64 9.40
N ALA A 995 -43.65 -42.59 9.93
CA ALA A 995 -43.26 -42.55 11.35
C ALA A 995 -44.49 -42.40 12.27
N ILE A 996 -45.52 -41.70 11.80
CA ILE A 996 -46.77 -41.52 12.54
C ILE A 996 -47.62 -42.80 12.49
N LEU A 997 -47.66 -43.44 11.32
CA LEU A 997 -48.29 -44.75 11.15
C LEU A 997 -47.62 -45.81 12.03
N ASP A 998 -46.29 -45.79 12.16
CA ASP A 998 -45.56 -46.65 13.09
C ASP A 998 -46.00 -46.42 14.54
N THR A 999 -46.02 -45.17 15.00
CA THR A 999 -46.47 -44.82 16.36
C THR A 999 -47.92 -45.25 16.62
N LEU A 1000 -48.86 -44.96 15.72
CA LEU A 1000 -50.26 -45.36 15.88
C LEU A 1000 -50.42 -46.88 15.89
N GLY A 1001 -49.70 -47.57 15.00
CA GLY A 1001 -49.64 -49.02 14.98
C GLY A 1001 -49.09 -49.61 16.28
N PHE A 1002 -48.03 -49.02 16.83
CA PHE A 1002 -47.45 -49.42 18.11
C PHE A 1002 -48.37 -49.13 19.31
N VAL A 1003 -49.10 -48.02 19.29
CA VAL A 1003 -50.14 -47.73 20.29
C VAL A 1003 -51.24 -48.80 20.26
N HIS A 1004 -51.71 -49.20 19.07
CA HIS A 1004 -52.68 -50.28 18.93
C HIS A 1004 -52.13 -51.63 19.41
N PHE A 1005 -50.85 -51.90 19.16
CA PHE A 1005 -50.16 -53.09 19.67
C PHE A 1005 -50.14 -53.11 21.21
N GLN A 1006 -49.80 -51.99 21.86
CA GLN A 1006 -49.78 -51.87 23.33
C GLN A 1006 -51.18 -52.00 23.95
N LEU A 1007 -52.22 -51.59 23.24
CA LEU A 1007 -53.62 -51.78 23.64
C LEU A 1007 -54.14 -53.21 23.40
N GLY A 1008 -53.31 -54.13 22.88
CA GLY A 1008 -53.71 -55.50 22.53
C GLY A 1008 -54.60 -55.60 21.28
N ARG A 1009 -54.75 -54.52 20.51
CA ARG A 1009 -55.57 -54.43 19.28
C ARG A 1009 -54.72 -54.76 18.05
N TYR A 1010 -54.20 -55.98 18.01
CA TYR A 1010 -53.20 -56.40 17.02
C TYR A 1010 -53.74 -56.42 15.58
N ASP A 1011 -55.03 -56.68 15.41
CA ASP A 1011 -55.78 -56.61 14.15
C ASP A 1011 -55.75 -55.21 13.52
N LYS A 1012 -55.77 -54.16 14.36
CA LYS A 1012 -55.67 -52.76 13.92
C LYS A 1012 -54.22 -52.31 13.75
N ALA A 1013 -53.29 -52.87 14.53
CA ALA A 1013 -51.87 -52.54 14.46
C ALA A 1013 -51.22 -53.01 13.14
N GLU A 1014 -51.55 -54.22 12.67
CA GLU A 1014 -50.93 -54.85 11.50
C GLU A 1014 -50.95 -54.00 10.23
N PRO A 1015 -52.10 -53.49 9.74
CA PRO A 1015 -52.13 -52.78 8.46
C PRO A 1015 -51.32 -51.47 8.51
N LEU A 1016 -51.33 -50.79 9.66
CA LEU A 1016 -50.59 -49.53 9.87
C LEU A 1016 -49.08 -49.78 9.90
N LEU A 1017 -48.63 -50.78 10.68
CA LEU A 1017 -47.21 -51.13 10.80
C LEU A 1017 -46.65 -51.72 9.51
N ARG A 1018 -47.46 -52.46 8.74
CA ARG A 1018 -47.08 -52.96 7.42
C ARG A 1018 -46.86 -51.81 6.45
N GLN A 1019 -47.79 -50.86 6.37
CA GLN A 1019 -47.64 -49.67 5.54
C GLN A 1019 -46.43 -48.83 5.95
N ALA A 1020 -46.19 -48.65 7.24
CA ALA A 1020 -45.01 -47.96 7.76
C ALA A 1020 -43.70 -48.68 7.36
N ALA A 1021 -43.65 -50.01 7.49
CA ALA A 1021 -42.47 -50.82 7.15
C ALA A 1021 -42.16 -50.84 5.64
N GLU A 1022 -43.19 -50.78 4.79
CA GLU A 1022 -43.04 -50.71 3.33
C GLU A 1022 -42.37 -49.41 2.86
N GLN A 1023 -42.65 -48.30 3.55
CA GLN A 1023 -42.04 -46.99 3.30
C GLN A 1023 -40.69 -46.82 4.01
N LEU A 1024 -40.57 -47.34 5.24
CA LEU A 1024 -39.36 -47.28 6.07
C LEU A 1024 -38.57 -48.59 6.02
N ARG A 1025 -38.25 -49.04 4.81
CA ARG A 1025 -37.62 -50.36 4.56
C ARG A 1025 -36.31 -50.62 5.30
N ASN A 1026 -35.63 -49.56 5.72
CA ASN A 1026 -34.35 -49.61 6.43
C ASN A 1026 -34.43 -49.21 7.91
N ASN A 1027 -35.64 -49.04 8.47
CA ASN A 1027 -35.81 -48.73 9.88
C ASN A 1027 -36.03 -50.01 10.71
N ALA A 1028 -35.02 -50.41 11.49
CA ALA A 1028 -35.05 -51.62 12.29
C ALA A 1028 -36.23 -51.70 13.26
N ARG A 1029 -36.62 -50.56 13.88
CA ARG A 1029 -37.65 -50.53 14.92
C ARG A 1029 -39.04 -50.78 14.36
N VAL A 1030 -39.36 -50.22 13.19
CA VAL A 1030 -40.65 -50.46 12.53
C VAL A 1030 -40.82 -51.94 12.18
N HIS A 1031 -39.75 -52.58 11.68
CA HIS A 1031 -39.75 -54.03 11.41
C HIS A 1031 -39.89 -54.86 12.69
N TYR A 1032 -39.34 -54.37 13.82
CA TYR A 1032 -39.54 -54.98 15.12
C TYR A 1032 -41.01 -54.91 15.56
N HIS A 1033 -41.63 -53.72 15.51
CA HIS A 1033 -43.04 -53.54 15.87
C HIS A 1033 -43.96 -54.44 15.02
N LEU A 1034 -43.73 -54.50 13.70
CA LEU A 1034 -44.49 -55.35 12.80
C LEU A 1034 -44.28 -56.85 13.12
N GLY A 1035 -43.04 -57.26 13.35
CA GLY A 1035 -42.71 -58.65 13.69
C GLY A 1035 -43.33 -59.11 15.01
N MET A 1036 -43.32 -58.25 16.04
CA MET A 1036 -44.00 -58.51 17.30
C MET A 1036 -45.52 -58.57 17.13
N THR A 1037 -46.08 -57.73 16.27
CA THR A 1037 -47.52 -57.76 15.95
C THR A 1037 -47.90 -59.08 15.27
N TYR A 1038 -47.10 -59.56 14.31
CA TYR A 1038 -47.31 -60.88 13.69
C TYR A 1038 -47.18 -62.03 14.69
N TYR A 1039 -46.23 -61.95 15.62
CA TYR A 1039 -46.08 -62.94 16.68
C TYR A 1039 -47.34 -63.03 17.54
N ARG A 1040 -47.90 -61.89 17.96
CA ARG A 1040 -49.14 -61.82 18.75
C ARG A 1040 -50.38 -62.29 17.97
N LEU A 1041 -50.40 -62.13 16.65
CA LEU A 1041 -51.45 -62.65 15.76
C LEU A 1041 -51.29 -64.14 15.43
N GLY A 1042 -50.23 -64.82 15.90
CA GLY A 1042 -49.96 -66.22 15.59
C GLY A 1042 -49.39 -66.47 14.19
N ARG A 1043 -49.07 -65.41 13.43
CA ARG A 1043 -48.48 -65.49 12.07
C ARG A 1043 -46.98 -65.72 12.16
N LYS A 1044 -46.59 -66.95 12.51
CA LYS A 1044 -45.21 -67.33 12.86
C LYS A 1044 -44.17 -67.03 11.77
N GLU A 1045 -44.47 -67.34 10.51
CA GLU A 1045 -43.53 -67.14 9.40
C GLU A 1045 -43.26 -65.65 9.14
N ASP A 1046 -44.33 -64.84 9.09
CA ASP A 1046 -44.24 -63.39 8.90
C ASP A 1046 -43.49 -62.71 10.05
N ALA A 1047 -43.77 -63.14 11.30
CA ALA A 1047 -43.06 -62.67 12.49
C ALA A 1047 -41.56 -62.95 12.38
N GLY A 1048 -41.17 -64.15 11.94
CA GLY A 1048 -39.78 -64.52 11.72
C GLY A 1048 -39.08 -63.67 10.67
N VAL A 1049 -39.76 -63.35 9.56
CA VAL A 1049 -39.23 -62.49 8.50
C VAL A 1049 -38.97 -61.07 9.02
N SER A 1050 -39.97 -60.45 9.64
CA SER A 1050 -39.86 -59.05 10.12
C SER A 1050 -38.87 -58.90 11.27
N LEU A 1051 -38.86 -59.81 12.26
CA LEU A 1051 -37.91 -59.74 13.38
C LEU A 1051 -36.46 -59.98 12.93
N ARG A 1052 -36.21 -60.89 11.97
CA ARG A 1052 -34.87 -61.04 11.37
C ARG A 1052 -34.45 -59.80 10.62
N ARG A 1053 -35.37 -59.18 9.88
CA ARG A 1053 -35.08 -57.93 9.16
C ARG A 1053 -34.71 -56.82 10.14
N ALA A 1054 -35.41 -56.70 11.26
CA ALA A 1054 -35.09 -55.75 12.33
C ALA A 1054 -33.66 -55.95 12.85
N LEU A 1055 -33.29 -57.19 13.19
CA LEU A 1055 -31.95 -57.53 13.68
C LEU A 1055 -30.84 -57.38 12.64
N GLN A 1056 -31.13 -57.66 11.36
CA GLN A 1056 -30.20 -57.42 10.26
C GLN A 1056 -29.93 -55.93 10.06
N LEU A 1057 -30.96 -55.09 10.18
CA LEU A 1057 -30.84 -53.64 10.05
C LEU A 1057 -30.09 -53.02 11.23
N ASN A 1058 -30.35 -53.50 12.45
CA ASN A 1058 -29.62 -53.07 13.64
C ASN A 1058 -29.59 -54.16 14.73
N GLY A 1059 -28.53 -54.96 14.81
CA GLY A 1059 -28.40 -56.01 15.82
C GLY A 1059 -28.24 -55.53 17.27
N LYS A 1060 -28.19 -54.21 17.50
CA LYS A 1060 -28.04 -53.56 18.81
C LYS A 1060 -29.27 -52.71 19.19
N LEU A 1061 -30.41 -52.86 18.51
CA LEU A 1061 -31.63 -52.16 18.94
C LEU A 1061 -31.98 -52.52 20.40
N PRO A 1062 -32.58 -51.62 21.20
CA PRO A 1062 -32.94 -51.90 22.59
C PRO A 1062 -33.73 -53.22 22.75
N GLU A 1063 -34.59 -53.50 21.79
CA GLU A 1063 -35.48 -54.65 21.74
C GLU A 1063 -34.84 -55.91 21.11
N ALA A 1064 -33.54 -55.86 20.77
CA ALA A 1064 -32.84 -56.93 20.04
C ALA A 1064 -32.85 -58.25 20.79
N GLN A 1065 -32.72 -58.19 22.12
CA GLN A 1065 -32.70 -59.38 22.95
C GLN A 1065 -34.06 -60.08 22.97
N GLU A 1066 -35.14 -59.30 23.08
CA GLU A 1066 -36.51 -59.80 23.01
C GLU A 1066 -36.77 -60.41 21.63
N ALA A 1067 -36.42 -59.71 20.54
CA ALA A 1067 -36.55 -60.23 19.19
C ALA A 1067 -35.84 -61.58 18.98
N ARG A 1068 -34.63 -61.75 19.54
CA ARG A 1068 -33.88 -63.03 19.47
C ARG A 1068 -34.54 -64.15 20.25
N ILE A 1069 -35.09 -63.84 21.43
CA ILE A 1069 -35.81 -64.82 22.25
C ILE A 1069 -37.04 -65.33 21.47
N ILE A 1070 -37.83 -64.40 20.93
CA ILE A 1070 -39.03 -64.73 20.16
C ILE A 1070 -38.68 -65.53 18.89
N LEU A 1071 -37.63 -65.16 18.16
CA LEU A 1071 -37.18 -65.95 16.99
C LEU A 1071 -36.81 -67.39 17.37
N LYS A 1072 -36.15 -67.58 18.52
CA LYS A 1072 -35.81 -68.91 19.03
C LYS A 1072 -37.05 -69.72 19.41
N GLU A 1073 -38.06 -69.10 20.02
CA GLU A 1073 -39.34 -69.74 20.35
C GLU A 1073 -40.13 -70.17 19.10
N LEU A 1074 -40.05 -69.36 18.05
CA LEU A 1074 -40.71 -69.66 16.77
C LEU A 1074 -40.04 -70.81 16.02
N GLY A 1075 -38.78 -71.16 16.34
CA GLY A 1075 -38.01 -72.20 15.68
C GLY A 1075 -37.60 -71.86 14.24
N VAL A 1076 -37.55 -70.56 13.90
CA VAL A 1076 -37.32 -70.06 12.54
C VAL A 1076 -36.06 -69.24 12.45
#